data_AF-A0A8T5LJ97-F1
#
_entry.id   AF-A0A8T5LJ97-F1
#
_cell.length_a   1.000
_cell.length_b   1.000
_cell.length_c   1.000
_cell.angle_alpha   90.00
_cell.angle_beta   90.00
_cell.angle_gamma   90.00
#
_symmetry.space_group_name_H-M   'P 1'
#
loop_
_entity.id
_entity.type
_entity.pdbx_description
1 polymer ?
#
loop_
_entity_poly.entity_id
_entity_poly.type
_entity_poly.pdbx_seq_one_letter_code
_entity_poly.pdbx_strand_id
1 'polypeptide(L)'
;MIAIKVGLLVFVGVKAYLFLNLTLGNDIIITLESDKSDISTTRGVLENISFEASVVTNPFCTAECRSLFEDVSADKVLDASEFFLKKNNPITKNYNLTTAKLGSGQELYRFTLECRSKSTTFCHTNEKLIFRSILVTVEYALSDEEENLKNRLNEQLIHARSELNNSIGRMNYSSMLITKLDPLVFTDELKTKYDVEHSSLDKNVARLEELRSIWLSQDYELLERELGLFYQYFFEINNSITMFSNQVFETVNSFNLVVDLLYATKSNFDMMKNLSFVSNLQVQRVNDEIENFNFLLRFFNQRRNISEKKAMVQIAFNNSEKFYDDLKYEIDFDIVQKTLEVDINYDLLCFLNKTCIDRPGMIHRSIQNLSLKDACNDIIYLKEHLMELSEVVDKNLTTNNNTTRTFHSLKQNVINSYLSAVPDNNTNSILLKTVLENMRTQTLDVNFNPDLSNGLLLEIINRQPDKCELVTKNVSSVNNIVFDKISLDNNFTANLTIDFPKPTPSCCVFGECKSCCTSFECINDPSTFPVIFLHGHAFNKDTEYEYSLDAFNMIQSLLEDDGYLNAGAISLYTPKDIKDGVWGLSGVPISIKASYYFDVFEEPKNYIIVQTKSENIDTYVVRLKDIIDTIKFKTGKPKVKVVAHSMGGLVTRRYLQVFGSESVDRLIMVGTPNKGIRGSIADYCTVTGETLECRDMNADSLFLNKLNRGSLPNIKIFNIVGTGCQMKQGLGDGVVLEQDAILDGATNLFVNGSCKTLDSLHIGLLEVDKYPQVYSMIEEKLAE
;
A
#
# COMPACT_ATOMS: atom_id res chain seq x y z
N MET A 1 -64.79 31.77 -67.63
CA MET A 1 -63.41 32.17 -68.01
C MET A 1 -62.68 32.93 -66.90
N ILE A 2 -63.26 33.99 -66.30
CA ILE A 2 -62.61 34.78 -65.24
C ILE A 2 -62.24 33.92 -64.01
N ALA A 3 -63.15 33.08 -63.51
CA ALA A 3 -62.89 32.19 -62.37
C ALA A 3 -61.68 31.24 -62.56
N ILE A 4 -61.42 30.77 -63.79
CA ILE A 4 -60.26 29.93 -64.10
C ILE A 4 -58.97 30.76 -64.06
N LYS A 5 -58.99 32.01 -64.55
CA LYS A 5 -57.84 32.92 -64.46
C LYS A 5 -57.54 33.33 -63.02
N VAL A 6 -58.56 33.55 -62.19
CA VAL A 6 -58.40 33.82 -60.76
C VAL A 6 -57.87 32.59 -60.03
N GLY A 7 -58.41 31.40 -60.29
CA GLY A 7 -57.89 30.14 -59.75
C GLY A 7 -56.43 29.89 -60.13
N LEU A 8 -56.05 30.16 -61.38
CA LEU A 8 -54.65 30.05 -61.82
C LEU A 8 -53.73 31.07 -61.14
N LEU A 9 -54.19 32.32 -60.97
CA LEU A 9 -53.45 33.37 -60.25
C LEU A 9 -53.28 33.06 -58.76
N VAL A 10 -54.29 32.47 -58.11
CA VAL A 10 -54.18 32.00 -56.72
C VAL A 10 -53.26 30.79 -56.63
N PHE A 11 -53.32 29.84 -57.57
CA PHE A 11 -52.45 28.65 -57.56
C PHE A 11 -50.98 28.99 -57.87
N VAL A 12 -50.74 29.93 -58.80
CA VAL A 12 -49.40 30.49 -59.08
C VAL A 12 -48.95 31.39 -57.93
N GLY A 13 -49.84 32.17 -57.32
CA GLY A 13 -49.53 33.00 -56.15
C GLY A 13 -49.17 32.17 -54.92
N VAL A 14 -49.88 31.07 -54.64
CA VAL A 14 -49.56 30.12 -53.56
C VAL A 14 -48.27 29.37 -53.87
N LYS A 15 -48.04 28.94 -55.13
CA LYS A 15 -46.73 28.36 -55.50
C LYS A 15 -45.58 29.36 -55.41
N ALA A 16 -45.80 30.62 -55.78
CA ALA A 16 -44.81 31.69 -55.65
C ALA A 16 -44.57 32.07 -54.18
N TYR A 17 -45.60 32.04 -53.34
CA TYR A 17 -45.50 32.25 -51.89
C TYR A 17 -44.74 31.11 -51.20
N LEU A 18 -45.07 29.85 -51.52
CA LEU A 18 -44.32 28.68 -51.05
C LEU A 18 -42.87 28.70 -51.57
N PHE A 19 -42.65 29.11 -52.82
CA PHE A 19 -41.31 29.30 -53.38
C PHE A 19 -40.55 30.43 -52.67
N LEU A 20 -41.22 31.54 -52.32
CA LEU A 20 -40.63 32.64 -51.56
C LEU A 20 -40.27 32.24 -50.12
N ASN A 21 -41.14 31.49 -49.43
CA ASN A 21 -40.83 30.91 -48.11
C ASN A 21 -39.64 29.94 -48.17
N LEU A 22 -39.59 29.07 -49.19
CA LEU A 22 -38.49 28.13 -49.43
C LEU A 22 -37.18 28.81 -49.91
N THR A 23 -37.20 30.11 -50.17
CA THR A 23 -36.01 30.93 -50.47
C THR A 23 -35.64 31.90 -49.34
N LEU A 24 -36.26 31.78 -48.16
CA LEU A 24 -36.05 32.67 -47.00
C LEU A 24 -35.78 31.90 -45.68
N GLY A 25 -35.55 30.59 -45.72
CA GLY A 25 -35.21 29.77 -44.55
C GLY A 25 -34.17 28.69 -44.89
N ASN A 26 -33.37 28.30 -43.88
CA ASN A 26 -32.18 27.42 -43.93
C ASN A 26 -32.00 26.58 -45.21
N ASP A 27 -30.97 26.91 -45.98
CA ASP A 27 -30.74 26.38 -47.33
C ASP A 27 -30.28 24.91 -47.40
N ILE A 28 -29.93 24.33 -46.25
CA ILE A 28 -29.37 22.98 -46.10
C ILE A 28 -29.76 22.37 -44.74
N ILE A 29 -30.08 21.08 -44.77
CA ILE A 29 -30.30 20.18 -43.62
C ILE A 29 -29.26 19.07 -43.73
N ILE A 30 -28.66 18.65 -42.61
CA ILE A 30 -27.68 17.54 -42.58
C ILE A 30 -28.25 16.37 -41.76
N THR A 31 -28.31 15.19 -42.39
CA THR A 31 -28.56 13.92 -41.71
C THR A 31 -27.27 13.12 -41.67
N LEU A 32 -26.89 12.68 -40.47
CA LEU A 32 -25.71 11.87 -40.21
C LEU A 32 -26.10 10.72 -39.28
N GLU A 33 -25.84 9.50 -39.71
CA GLU A 33 -26.17 8.26 -39.00
C GLU A 33 -24.94 7.34 -38.95
N SER A 34 -24.90 6.40 -38.00
CA SER A 34 -23.82 5.41 -37.84
C SER A 34 -24.42 4.04 -37.57
N ASP A 35 -23.80 2.98 -38.11
CA ASP A 35 -24.23 1.59 -37.86
C ASP A 35 -23.96 1.12 -36.43
N LYS A 36 -22.96 1.73 -35.77
CA LYS A 36 -22.59 1.52 -34.37
C LYS A 36 -22.29 2.87 -33.71
N SER A 37 -22.67 3.03 -32.44
CA SER A 37 -22.24 4.17 -31.61
C SER A 37 -21.46 3.76 -30.35
N ASP A 38 -21.40 2.46 -30.06
CA ASP A 38 -20.63 1.85 -28.98
C ASP A 38 -20.05 0.50 -29.44
N ILE A 39 -18.80 0.22 -29.10
CA ILE A 39 -18.03 -0.93 -29.55
C ILE A 39 -17.30 -1.51 -28.34
N SER A 40 -17.50 -2.80 -28.06
CA SER A 40 -16.70 -3.57 -27.10
C SER A 40 -15.73 -4.47 -27.84
N THR A 41 -14.42 -4.36 -27.57
CA THR A 41 -13.38 -5.10 -28.30
C THR A 41 -12.21 -5.53 -27.40
N THR A 42 -11.22 -6.21 -27.97
CA THR A 42 -9.94 -6.55 -27.31
C THR A 42 -8.76 -6.10 -28.15
N ARG A 43 -7.58 -6.04 -27.53
CA ARG A 43 -6.33 -5.55 -28.15
C ARG A 43 -6.04 -6.28 -29.47
N GLY A 44 -5.78 -5.51 -30.53
CA GLY A 44 -5.44 -6.02 -31.87
C GLY A 44 -6.60 -6.57 -32.71
N VAL A 45 -7.83 -6.61 -32.19
CA VAL A 45 -9.02 -6.94 -33.00
C VAL A 45 -9.37 -5.76 -33.92
N LEU A 46 -9.84 -6.06 -35.13
CA LEU A 46 -10.31 -5.07 -36.11
C LEU A 46 -11.83 -4.99 -36.09
N GLU A 47 -12.36 -3.82 -35.75
CA GLU A 47 -13.78 -3.50 -35.73
C GLU A 47 -14.13 -2.53 -36.85
N ASN A 48 -15.14 -2.86 -37.65
CA ASN A 48 -15.59 -1.98 -38.72
C ASN A 48 -16.73 -1.08 -38.23
N ILE A 49 -16.75 0.17 -38.70
CA ILE A 49 -17.81 1.15 -38.48
C ILE A 49 -18.13 1.91 -39.78
N SER A 50 -19.40 2.25 -39.98
CA SER A 50 -19.96 2.87 -41.18
C SER A 50 -20.80 4.09 -40.82
N PHE A 51 -20.41 5.25 -41.34
CA PHE A 51 -21.19 6.49 -41.24
C PHE A 51 -21.94 6.76 -42.55
N GLU A 52 -23.26 6.93 -42.49
CA GLU A 52 -24.07 7.39 -43.61
C GLU A 52 -24.37 8.88 -43.47
N ALA A 53 -24.11 9.64 -44.53
CA ALA A 53 -24.24 11.08 -44.57
C ALA A 53 -25.10 11.52 -45.76
N SER A 54 -26.14 12.30 -45.50
CA SER A 54 -27.02 12.87 -46.51
C SER A 54 -27.37 14.32 -46.19
N VAL A 55 -27.86 15.05 -47.19
CA VAL A 55 -28.31 16.44 -47.03
C VAL A 55 -29.64 16.65 -47.73
N VAL A 56 -30.47 17.54 -47.19
CA VAL A 56 -31.62 18.09 -47.93
C VAL A 56 -31.32 19.56 -48.23
N THR A 57 -31.22 19.90 -49.50
CA THR A 57 -30.99 21.26 -50.00
C THR A 57 -32.11 21.72 -50.92
N ASN A 58 -32.20 23.04 -51.14
CA ASN A 58 -32.94 23.60 -52.26
C ASN A 58 -32.45 22.95 -53.59
N PRO A 59 -33.34 22.54 -54.52
CA PRO A 59 -32.95 21.88 -55.78
C PRO A 59 -31.96 22.63 -56.68
N PHE A 60 -31.83 23.95 -56.52
CA PHE A 60 -30.88 24.78 -57.27
C PHE A 60 -29.53 24.96 -56.54
N CYS A 61 -29.45 24.54 -55.28
CA CYS A 61 -28.25 24.60 -54.45
C CYS A 61 -27.48 23.27 -54.47
N THR A 62 -26.18 23.33 -54.17
CA THR A 62 -25.35 22.15 -53.93
C THR A 62 -24.63 22.34 -52.60
N ALA A 63 -24.63 21.31 -51.77
CA ALA A 63 -23.89 21.32 -50.52
C ALA A 63 -22.40 21.09 -50.80
N GLU A 64 -21.56 22.00 -50.35
CA GLU A 64 -20.12 21.79 -50.23
C GLU A 64 -19.88 21.29 -48.80
N CYS A 65 -19.35 20.07 -48.66
CA CYS A 65 -19.24 19.36 -47.39
C CYS A 65 -17.80 18.91 -47.13
N ARG A 66 -17.45 18.82 -45.85
CA ARG A 66 -16.21 18.28 -45.33
C ARG A 66 -16.52 17.26 -44.25
N SER A 67 -16.04 16.02 -44.41
CA SER A 67 -16.03 15.04 -43.34
C SER A 67 -14.70 15.07 -42.60
N LEU A 68 -14.74 14.87 -41.29
CA LEU A 68 -13.60 14.73 -40.41
C LEU A 68 -13.83 13.49 -39.53
N PHE A 69 -12.88 12.56 -39.49
CA PHE A 69 -12.89 11.43 -38.57
C PHE A 69 -11.70 11.53 -37.64
N GLU A 70 -11.93 11.46 -36.34
CA GLU A 70 -11.00 11.85 -35.29
C GLU A 70 -10.90 10.76 -34.23
N ASP A 71 -9.67 10.51 -33.76
CA ASP A 71 -9.38 9.88 -32.48
C ASP A 71 -9.30 11.00 -31.43
N VAL A 72 -10.41 11.21 -30.71
CA VAL A 72 -10.53 12.23 -29.67
C VAL A 72 -9.74 11.83 -28.42
N SER A 73 -9.47 10.54 -28.23
CA SER A 73 -8.61 10.05 -27.15
C SER A 73 -7.14 10.41 -27.35
N ALA A 74 -6.63 10.39 -28.58
CA ALA A 74 -5.24 10.71 -28.92
C ALA A 74 -5.05 12.14 -29.48
N ASP A 75 -6.11 12.95 -29.52
CA ASP A 75 -6.13 14.29 -30.13
C ASP A 75 -5.59 14.29 -31.58
N LYS A 76 -6.22 13.46 -32.44
CA LYS A 76 -5.68 13.17 -33.77
C LYS A 76 -6.76 12.97 -34.84
N VAL A 77 -6.65 13.73 -35.92
CA VAL A 77 -7.40 13.49 -37.16
C VAL A 77 -6.91 12.21 -37.86
N LEU A 78 -7.84 11.31 -38.19
CA LEU A 78 -7.63 10.04 -38.89
C LEU A 78 -7.96 10.12 -40.39
N ASP A 79 -9.08 10.75 -40.75
CA ASP A 79 -9.46 11.05 -42.14
C ASP A 79 -10.04 12.46 -42.24
N ALA A 80 -9.82 13.11 -43.38
CA ALA A 80 -10.43 14.39 -43.72
C ALA A 80 -10.69 14.43 -45.23
N SER A 81 -11.92 14.70 -45.65
CA SER A 81 -12.25 14.76 -47.07
C SER A 81 -13.33 15.78 -47.40
N GLU A 82 -13.13 16.51 -48.50
CA GLU A 82 -14.10 17.47 -49.05
C GLU A 82 -14.82 16.86 -50.26
N PHE A 83 -16.13 17.09 -50.34
CA PHE A 83 -17.00 16.54 -51.39
C PHE A 83 -18.27 17.37 -51.54
N PHE A 84 -19.05 17.10 -52.60
CA PHE A 84 -20.32 17.76 -52.85
C PHE A 84 -21.49 16.79 -52.65
N LEU A 85 -22.48 17.17 -51.84
CA LEU A 85 -23.71 16.39 -51.65
C LEU A 85 -24.92 17.04 -52.33
N LYS A 86 -25.89 16.19 -52.69
CA LYS A 86 -27.17 16.55 -53.31
C LYS A 86 -28.28 15.68 -52.73
N LYS A 87 -29.51 16.22 -52.70
CA LYS A 87 -30.68 15.68 -52.00
C LYS A 87 -30.96 14.17 -52.12
N ASN A 88 -30.63 13.54 -53.25
CA ASN A 88 -30.94 12.12 -53.51
C ASN A 88 -29.68 11.25 -53.67
N ASN A 89 -28.54 11.67 -53.12
CA ASN A 89 -27.28 10.94 -53.24
C ASN A 89 -26.52 10.97 -51.89
N PRO A 90 -26.94 10.13 -50.92
CA PRO A 90 -26.18 9.92 -49.69
C PRO A 90 -24.79 9.35 -50.00
N ILE A 91 -23.88 9.47 -49.05
CA ILE A 91 -22.58 8.80 -49.07
C ILE A 91 -22.43 7.91 -47.84
N THR A 92 -21.63 6.86 -47.97
CA THR A 92 -21.23 6.00 -46.86
C THR A 92 -19.72 6.04 -46.70
N LYS A 93 -19.24 6.21 -45.47
CA LYS A 93 -17.82 6.25 -45.09
C LYS A 93 -17.54 5.11 -44.12
N ASN A 94 -16.68 4.18 -44.53
CA ASN A 94 -16.31 3.01 -43.73
C ASN A 94 -14.91 3.18 -43.15
N TYR A 95 -14.74 2.86 -41.87
CA TYR A 95 -13.45 2.85 -41.18
C TYR A 95 -13.25 1.55 -40.42
N ASN A 96 -11.99 1.16 -40.26
CA ASN A 96 -11.58 0.03 -39.45
C ASN A 96 -10.87 0.59 -38.21
N LEU A 97 -11.44 0.36 -37.04
CA LEU A 97 -10.88 0.69 -35.75
C LEU A 97 -10.16 -0.52 -35.17
N THR A 98 -9.05 -0.27 -34.48
CA THR A 98 -8.34 -1.29 -33.69
C THR A 98 -7.57 -0.58 -32.60
N THR A 99 -7.49 -1.19 -31.42
CA THR A 99 -6.71 -0.64 -30.32
C THR A 99 -5.40 -1.40 -30.14
N ALA A 100 -4.31 -0.66 -30.05
CA ALA A 100 -2.99 -1.19 -29.68
C ALA A 100 -2.69 -1.00 -28.18
N LYS A 101 -3.59 -0.33 -27.43
CA LYS A 101 -3.38 -0.02 -26.02
C LYS A 101 -3.35 -1.28 -25.16
N LEU A 102 -2.55 -1.20 -24.10
CA LEU A 102 -2.44 -2.23 -23.07
C LEU A 102 -3.56 -2.07 -22.05
N GLY A 103 -3.87 -3.15 -21.35
CA GLY A 103 -4.85 -3.14 -20.27
C GLY A 103 -6.30 -3.19 -20.75
N SER A 104 -7.15 -2.56 -19.94
CA SER A 104 -8.57 -2.31 -20.24
C SER A 104 -8.84 -0.81 -20.17
N GLY A 105 -9.87 -0.33 -20.86
CA GLY A 105 -10.09 1.11 -20.98
C GLY A 105 -11.15 1.52 -21.98
N GLN A 106 -11.12 2.81 -22.35
CA GLN A 106 -11.96 3.38 -23.39
C GLN A 106 -11.13 4.29 -24.31
N GLU A 107 -11.44 4.18 -25.60
CA GLU A 107 -11.10 5.16 -26.63
C GLU A 107 -12.35 5.84 -27.17
N LEU A 108 -12.21 7.09 -27.60
CA LEU A 108 -13.27 7.96 -28.07
C LEU A 108 -12.92 8.41 -29.49
N TYR A 109 -13.82 8.12 -30.42
CA TYR A 109 -13.71 8.55 -31.81
C TYR A 109 -14.88 9.44 -32.17
N ARG A 110 -14.69 10.37 -33.09
CA ARG A 110 -15.77 11.23 -33.58
C ARG A 110 -15.76 11.31 -35.10
N PHE A 111 -16.93 11.20 -35.69
CA PHE A 111 -17.15 11.60 -37.08
C PHE A 111 -17.95 12.89 -37.11
N THR A 112 -17.37 13.94 -37.71
CA THR A 112 -17.99 15.24 -37.91
C THR A 112 -18.23 15.48 -39.39
N LEU A 113 -19.42 15.95 -39.74
CA LEU A 113 -19.79 16.39 -41.08
C LEU A 113 -20.16 17.87 -41.03
N GLU A 114 -19.32 18.69 -41.67
CA GLU A 114 -19.55 20.11 -41.89
C GLU A 114 -20.09 20.30 -43.31
N CYS A 115 -21.14 21.09 -43.51
CA CYS A 115 -21.61 21.47 -44.84
C CYS A 115 -22.04 22.93 -44.90
N ARG A 116 -21.87 23.55 -46.06
CA ARG A 116 -22.50 24.82 -46.43
C ARG A 116 -23.20 24.71 -47.78
N SER A 117 -24.33 25.41 -47.93
CA SER A 117 -24.95 25.57 -49.24
C SER A 117 -24.15 26.59 -50.05
N LYS A 118 -23.72 26.22 -51.26
CA LYS A 118 -22.88 27.11 -52.10
C LYS A 118 -23.73 28.03 -52.97
N SER A 119 -23.50 29.33 -52.89
CA SER A 119 -24.27 30.32 -53.63
C SER A 119 -23.97 30.27 -55.13
N THR A 120 -25.04 30.40 -55.92
CA THR A 120 -24.99 30.48 -57.39
C THR A 120 -26.08 31.42 -57.88
N THR A 121 -26.11 31.73 -59.18
CA THR A 121 -27.15 32.57 -59.81
C THR A 121 -28.59 32.10 -59.55
N PHE A 122 -28.79 30.82 -59.22
CA PHE A 122 -30.10 30.24 -58.88
C PHE A 122 -30.19 29.73 -57.42
N CYS A 123 -29.10 29.82 -56.66
CA CYS A 123 -29.03 29.48 -55.24
C CYS A 123 -28.63 30.72 -54.44
N HIS A 124 -29.63 31.46 -53.96
CA HIS A 124 -29.43 32.53 -53.00
C HIS A 124 -29.39 31.91 -51.61
N THR A 125 -28.22 32.02 -50.96
CA THR A 125 -27.94 31.44 -49.64
C THR A 125 -26.88 32.30 -48.97
N ASN A 126 -26.86 32.30 -47.63
CA ASN A 126 -25.86 33.00 -46.83
C ASN A 126 -24.55 32.21 -46.63
N GLU A 127 -24.41 31.03 -47.27
CA GLU A 127 -23.26 30.11 -47.17
C GLU A 127 -22.88 29.72 -45.72
N LYS A 128 -23.84 29.80 -44.78
CA LYS A 128 -23.62 29.48 -43.37
C LYS A 128 -23.16 28.03 -43.21
N LEU A 129 -22.09 27.84 -42.44
CA LEU A 129 -21.59 26.52 -42.08
C LEU A 129 -22.51 25.87 -41.03
N ILE A 130 -22.89 24.63 -41.28
CA ILE A 130 -23.70 23.78 -40.39
C ILE A 130 -22.93 22.49 -40.18
N PHE A 131 -22.95 21.92 -38.97
CA PHE A 131 -22.30 20.64 -38.71
C PHE A 131 -23.12 19.68 -37.84
N ARG A 132 -22.90 18.38 -38.05
CA ARG A 132 -23.38 17.28 -37.21
C ARG A 132 -22.18 16.41 -36.83
N SER A 133 -22.19 15.86 -35.62
CA SER A 133 -21.15 14.95 -35.15
C SER A 133 -21.77 13.75 -34.44
N ILE A 134 -21.13 12.60 -34.58
CA ILE A 134 -21.42 11.37 -33.84
C ILE A 134 -20.17 11.02 -33.02
N LEU A 135 -20.35 10.92 -31.70
CA LEU A 135 -19.37 10.34 -30.79
C LEU A 135 -19.52 8.81 -30.78
N VAL A 136 -18.41 8.11 -30.90
CA VAL A 136 -18.30 6.65 -30.89
C VAL A 136 -17.41 6.24 -29.74
N THR A 137 -17.93 5.39 -28.86
CA THR A 137 -17.17 4.80 -27.76
C THR A 137 -16.59 3.45 -28.17
N VAL A 138 -15.31 3.23 -27.87
CA VAL A 138 -14.63 1.94 -28.03
C VAL A 138 -14.11 1.51 -26.66
N GLU A 139 -14.90 0.71 -25.95
CA GLU A 139 -14.43 0.03 -24.75
C GLU A 139 -13.53 -1.14 -25.14
N TYR A 140 -12.34 -1.22 -24.57
CA TYR A 140 -11.41 -2.32 -24.79
C TYR A 140 -11.11 -3.08 -23.50
N ALA A 141 -11.04 -4.39 -23.62
CA ALA A 141 -10.73 -5.31 -22.53
C ALA A 141 -9.48 -6.14 -22.84
N LEU A 142 -8.97 -6.76 -21.79
CA LEU A 142 -7.93 -7.79 -21.88
C LEU A 142 -8.47 -8.99 -22.66
N SER A 143 -7.61 -9.57 -23.50
CA SER A 143 -7.87 -10.88 -24.10
C SER A 143 -7.87 -12.00 -23.05
N ASP A 144 -8.45 -13.15 -23.38
CA ASP A 144 -8.42 -14.34 -22.51
C ASP A 144 -6.98 -14.75 -22.16
N GLU A 145 -6.01 -14.56 -23.07
CA GLU A 145 -4.60 -14.84 -22.83
C GLU A 145 -3.99 -13.87 -21.82
N GLU A 146 -4.25 -12.56 -21.96
CA GLU A 146 -3.78 -11.52 -21.03
C GLU A 146 -4.43 -11.64 -19.64
N GLU A 147 -5.71 -11.98 -19.54
CA GLU A 147 -6.39 -12.18 -18.25
C GLU A 147 -5.84 -13.42 -17.51
N ASN A 148 -5.54 -14.51 -18.23
CA ASN A 148 -4.86 -15.68 -17.66
C ASN A 148 -3.43 -15.34 -17.20
N LEU A 149 -2.69 -14.56 -17.99
CA LEU A 149 -1.33 -14.11 -17.65
C LEU A 149 -1.33 -13.23 -16.39
N LYS A 150 -2.18 -12.21 -16.35
CA LYS A 150 -2.44 -11.32 -15.19
C LYS A 150 -2.72 -12.11 -13.91
N ASN A 151 -3.61 -13.10 -13.96
CA ASN A 151 -3.96 -13.90 -12.78
C ASN A 151 -2.74 -14.69 -12.25
N ARG A 152 -1.95 -15.31 -13.15
CA ARG A 152 -0.69 -15.97 -12.81
C ARG A 152 0.34 -15.01 -12.19
N LEU A 153 0.52 -13.84 -12.79
CA LEU A 153 1.51 -12.85 -12.33
C LEU A 153 1.15 -12.24 -10.98
N ASN A 154 -0.14 -12.03 -10.70
CA ASN A 154 -0.61 -11.55 -9.39
C ASN A 154 -0.19 -12.49 -8.24
N GLU A 155 -0.39 -13.80 -8.40
CA GLU A 155 0.06 -14.79 -7.41
C GLU A 155 1.58 -14.76 -7.23
N GLN A 156 2.33 -14.66 -8.34
CA GLN A 156 3.79 -14.59 -8.30
C GLN A 156 4.33 -13.29 -7.68
N LEU A 157 3.63 -12.16 -7.83
CA LEU A 157 3.98 -10.87 -7.19
C LEU A 157 3.71 -10.90 -5.67
N ILE A 158 2.58 -11.48 -5.25
CA ILE A 158 2.25 -11.68 -3.84
C ILE A 158 3.30 -12.59 -3.18
N HIS A 159 3.72 -13.66 -3.86
CA HIS A 159 4.78 -14.56 -3.41
C HIS A 159 6.14 -13.85 -3.34
N ALA A 160 6.55 -13.12 -4.39
CA ALA A 160 7.77 -12.33 -4.44
C ALA A 160 7.87 -11.35 -3.27
N ARG A 161 6.77 -10.63 -2.97
CA ARG A 161 6.67 -9.75 -1.80
C ARG A 161 6.86 -10.49 -0.48
N SER A 162 6.24 -11.66 -0.33
CA SER A 162 6.34 -12.47 0.89
C SER A 162 7.79 -12.89 1.16
N GLU A 163 8.49 -13.39 0.14
CA GLU A 163 9.89 -13.82 0.28
C GLU A 163 10.85 -12.65 0.53
N LEU A 164 10.61 -11.50 -0.11
CA LEU A 164 11.36 -10.28 0.17
C LEU A 164 11.13 -9.81 1.62
N ASN A 165 9.89 -9.84 2.10
CA ASN A 165 9.56 -9.51 3.49
C ASN A 165 10.21 -10.48 4.51
N ASN A 166 10.27 -11.78 4.19
CA ASN A 166 11.00 -12.78 4.97
C ASN A 166 12.51 -12.44 5.06
N SER A 167 13.10 -11.99 3.97
CA SER A 167 14.51 -11.58 3.90
C SER A 167 14.79 -10.31 4.73
N ILE A 168 13.90 -9.32 4.66
CA ILE A 168 13.94 -8.11 5.51
C ILE A 168 13.84 -8.50 6.99
N GLY A 169 12.93 -9.42 7.34
CA GLY A 169 12.78 -9.94 8.71
C GLY A 169 14.07 -10.56 9.25
N ARG A 170 14.73 -11.42 8.46
CA ARG A 170 16.04 -12.01 8.80
C ARG A 170 17.10 -10.94 9.04
N MET A 171 17.19 -9.95 8.16
CA MET A 171 18.17 -8.86 8.27
C MET A 171 17.94 -7.99 9.51
N ASN A 172 16.70 -7.59 9.79
CA ASN A 172 16.35 -6.83 11.00
C ASN A 172 16.73 -7.58 12.27
N TYR A 173 16.49 -8.89 12.30
CA TYR A 173 16.82 -9.73 13.44
C TYR A 173 18.34 -9.93 13.61
N SER A 174 19.08 -10.16 12.52
CA SER A 174 20.55 -10.19 12.55
C SER A 174 21.16 -8.86 13.02
N SER A 175 20.58 -7.71 12.63
CA SER A 175 20.98 -6.39 13.13
C SER A 175 20.76 -6.25 14.65
N MET A 176 19.62 -6.72 15.17
CA MET A 176 19.36 -6.74 16.62
C MET A 176 20.37 -7.62 17.36
N LEU A 177 20.71 -8.82 16.84
CA LEU A 177 21.70 -9.70 17.45
C LEU A 177 23.11 -9.09 17.44
N ILE A 178 23.52 -8.46 16.33
CA ILE A 178 24.78 -7.73 16.24
C ILE A 178 24.81 -6.60 17.28
N THR A 179 23.72 -5.84 17.43
CA THR A 179 23.61 -4.76 18.43
C THR A 179 23.76 -5.28 19.87
N LYS A 180 23.20 -6.46 20.19
CA LYS A 180 23.39 -7.12 21.49
C LYS A 180 24.83 -7.64 21.71
N LEU A 181 25.50 -8.11 20.65
CA LEU A 181 26.87 -8.63 20.71
C LEU A 181 27.95 -7.53 20.77
N ASP A 182 27.74 -6.41 20.09
CA ASP A 182 28.74 -5.38 19.84
C ASP A 182 29.47 -4.78 21.06
N PRO A 183 28.82 -4.52 22.22
CA PRO A 183 29.56 -4.06 23.40
C PRO A 183 30.47 -5.13 24.01
N LEU A 184 30.24 -6.41 23.68
CA LEU A 184 30.92 -7.56 24.28
C LEU A 184 32.00 -8.14 23.35
N VAL A 185 31.76 -8.13 22.04
CA VAL A 185 32.58 -8.78 21.00
C VAL A 185 32.88 -7.79 19.87
N PHE A 186 34.04 -7.91 19.21
CA PHE A 186 34.29 -7.18 17.96
C PHE A 186 33.35 -7.69 16.85
N THR A 187 32.43 -6.85 16.38
CA THR A 187 31.44 -7.20 15.33
C THR A 187 31.63 -6.41 14.03
N ASP A 188 32.76 -5.71 13.87
CA ASP A 188 32.96 -4.73 12.81
C ASP A 188 32.90 -5.34 11.39
N GLU A 189 33.34 -6.60 11.22
CA GLU A 189 33.13 -7.38 9.98
C GLU A 189 31.66 -7.74 9.74
N LEU A 190 30.90 -8.10 10.78
CA LEU A 190 29.48 -8.42 10.67
C LEU A 190 28.65 -7.18 10.32
N LYS A 191 29.00 -6.01 10.87
CA LYS A 191 28.40 -4.72 10.50
C LYS A 191 28.69 -4.36 9.05
N THR A 192 29.95 -4.44 8.63
CA THR A 192 30.34 -4.17 7.24
C THR A 192 29.59 -5.08 6.26
N LYS A 193 29.42 -6.37 6.60
CA LYS A 193 28.65 -7.31 5.79
C LYS A 193 27.14 -7.01 5.83
N TYR A 194 26.59 -6.65 7.00
CA TYR A 194 25.20 -6.19 7.13
C TYR A 194 24.90 -5.04 6.18
N ASP A 195 25.74 -4.00 6.14
CA ASP A 195 25.54 -2.82 5.29
C ASP A 195 25.51 -3.18 3.79
N VAL A 196 26.37 -4.11 3.35
CA VAL A 196 26.43 -4.61 1.96
C VAL A 196 25.19 -5.42 1.59
N GLU A 197 24.77 -6.35 2.46
CA GLU A 197 23.56 -7.16 2.23
C GLU A 197 22.29 -6.30 2.28
N HIS A 198 22.23 -5.33 3.20
CA HIS A 198 21.09 -4.41 3.35
C HIS A 198 20.93 -3.51 2.12
N SER A 199 22.03 -2.89 1.65
CA SER A 199 22.03 -2.11 0.39
C SER A 199 21.65 -2.96 -0.84
N SER A 200 21.95 -4.25 -0.83
CA SER A 200 21.57 -5.18 -1.91
C SER A 200 20.10 -5.59 -1.82
N LEU A 201 19.55 -5.71 -0.62
CA LEU A 201 18.14 -5.96 -0.36
C LEU A 201 17.27 -4.76 -0.75
N ASP A 202 17.69 -3.53 -0.44
CA ASP A 202 17.00 -2.29 -0.81
C ASP A 202 16.82 -2.15 -2.33
N LYS A 203 17.80 -2.60 -3.12
CA LYS A 203 17.69 -2.64 -4.59
C LYS A 203 16.60 -3.60 -5.07
N ASN A 204 16.32 -4.67 -4.34
CA ASN A 204 15.20 -5.57 -4.66
C ASN A 204 13.86 -5.01 -4.20
N VAL A 205 13.83 -4.23 -3.12
CA VAL A 205 12.65 -3.44 -2.73
C VAL A 205 12.30 -2.43 -3.83
N ALA A 206 13.29 -1.70 -4.35
CA ALA A 206 13.10 -0.78 -5.47
C ALA A 206 12.58 -1.49 -6.74
N ARG A 207 13.16 -2.65 -7.10
CA ARG A 207 12.66 -3.48 -8.22
C ARG A 207 11.23 -3.97 -8.02
N LEU A 208 10.82 -4.26 -6.78
CA LEU A 208 9.44 -4.66 -6.51
C LEU A 208 8.44 -3.50 -6.68
N GLU A 209 8.86 -2.25 -6.42
CA GLU A 209 8.09 -1.06 -6.81
C GLU A 209 8.07 -0.85 -8.33
N GLU A 210 9.16 -1.12 -9.05
CA GLU A 210 9.18 -1.09 -10.53
C GLU A 210 8.17 -2.10 -11.11
N LEU A 211 8.15 -3.34 -10.59
CA LEU A 211 7.15 -4.35 -10.95
C LEU A 211 5.73 -3.93 -10.61
N ARG A 212 5.52 -3.22 -9.49
CA ARG A 212 4.22 -2.64 -9.12
C ARG A 212 3.77 -1.57 -10.11
N SER A 213 4.69 -0.74 -10.60
CA SER A 213 4.39 0.24 -11.65
C SER A 213 3.95 -0.43 -12.96
N ILE A 214 4.63 -1.51 -13.37
CA ILE A 214 4.29 -2.28 -14.59
C ILE A 214 2.94 -3.02 -14.43
N TRP A 215 2.68 -3.56 -13.24
CA TRP A 215 1.38 -4.15 -12.88
C TRP A 215 0.24 -3.14 -13.01
N LEU A 216 0.43 -1.91 -12.51
CA LEU A 216 -0.55 -0.83 -12.60
C LEU A 216 -0.75 -0.32 -14.04
N SER A 217 0.29 -0.34 -14.90
CA SER A 217 0.15 -0.04 -16.32
C SER A 217 -0.46 -1.19 -17.14
N GLN A 218 -0.76 -2.32 -16.52
CA GLN A 218 -1.35 -3.52 -17.14
C GLN A 218 -0.51 -4.10 -18.30
N ASP A 219 0.81 -3.88 -18.30
CA ASP A 219 1.72 -4.46 -19.29
C ASP A 219 2.20 -5.85 -18.80
N TYR A 220 1.33 -6.85 -18.97
CA TYR A 220 1.57 -8.18 -18.41
C TYR A 220 2.69 -8.94 -19.12
N GLU A 221 2.95 -8.68 -20.40
CA GLU A 221 4.07 -9.25 -21.15
C GLU A 221 5.42 -8.72 -20.62
N LEU A 222 5.52 -7.41 -20.40
CA LEU A 222 6.69 -6.79 -19.76
C LEU A 222 6.86 -7.29 -18.33
N LEU A 223 5.76 -7.35 -17.56
CA LEU A 223 5.77 -7.79 -16.17
C LEU A 223 6.29 -9.21 -16.01
N GLU A 224 5.90 -10.16 -16.87
CA GLU A 224 6.41 -11.54 -16.81
C GLU A 224 7.93 -11.58 -16.98
N ARG A 225 8.46 -10.80 -17.94
CA ARG A 225 9.91 -10.73 -18.19
C ARG A 225 10.67 -10.12 -17.01
N GLU A 226 10.23 -8.97 -16.52
CA GLU A 226 10.93 -8.27 -15.41
C GLU A 226 10.78 -9.02 -14.08
N LEU A 227 9.65 -9.70 -13.84
CA LEU A 227 9.45 -10.56 -12.67
C LEU A 227 10.39 -11.78 -12.70
N GLY A 228 10.62 -12.36 -13.89
CA GLY A 228 11.63 -13.39 -14.08
C GLY A 228 13.04 -12.93 -13.71
N LEU A 229 13.42 -11.70 -14.11
CA LEU A 229 14.70 -11.09 -13.73
C LEU A 229 14.78 -10.79 -12.23
N PHE A 230 13.70 -10.27 -11.63
CA PHE A 230 13.62 -10.08 -10.17
C PHE A 230 13.91 -11.38 -9.42
N TYR A 231 13.28 -12.49 -9.80
CA TYR A 231 13.50 -13.78 -9.13
C TYR A 231 14.95 -14.27 -9.22
N GLN A 232 15.63 -14.04 -10.35
CA GLN A 232 17.05 -14.39 -10.51
C GLN A 232 17.93 -13.62 -9.52
N TYR A 233 17.81 -12.28 -9.48
CA TYR A 233 18.60 -11.45 -8.58
C TYR A 233 18.24 -11.65 -7.10
N PHE A 234 16.96 -11.83 -6.80
CA PHE A 234 16.50 -12.04 -5.44
C PHE A 234 16.99 -13.38 -4.87
N PHE A 235 17.07 -14.43 -5.70
CA PHE A 235 17.62 -15.73 -5.28
C PHE A 235 19.08 -15.63 -4.80
N GLU A 236 19.94 -14.92 -5.52
CA GLU A 236 21.34 -14.71 -5.13
C GLU A 236 21.45 -14.01 -3.76
N ILE A 237 20.66 -12.96 -3.56
CA ILE A 237 20.72 -12.13 -2.35
C ILE A 237 20.06 -12.82 -1.15
N ASN A 238 18.96 -13.56 -1.33
CA ASN A 238 18.35 -14.37 -0.27
C ASN A 238 19.31 -15.46 0.25
N ASN A 239 20.09 -16.08 -0.64
CA ASN A 239 21.14 -17.02 -0.25
C ASN A 239 22.26 -16.32 0.56
N SER A 240 22.73 -15.15 0.11
CA SER A 240 23.78 -14.40 0.84
C SER A 240 23.32 -13.92 2.21
N ILE A 241 22.09 -13.39 2.32
CA ILE A 241 21.41 -13.05 3.57
C ILE A 241 21.28 -14.27 4.49
N THR A 242 20.94 -15.44 3.96
CA THR A 242 20.85 -16.68 4.75
C THR A 242 22.22 -17.09 5.30
N MET A 243 23.28 -17.04 4.49
CA MET A 243 24.66 -17.31 4.94
C MET A 243 25.14 -16.28 5.97
N PHE A 244 24.82 -15.00 5.77
CA PHE A 244 25.12 -13.93 6.73
C PHE A 244 24.39 -14.14 8.07
N SER A 245 23.09 -14.45 8.02
CA SER A 245 22.29 -14.68 9.22
C SER A 245 22.85 -15.86 10.04
N ASN A 246 23.21 -16.96 9.37
CA ASN A 246 23.89 -18.11 10.00
C ASN A 246 25.20 -17.71 10.68
N GLN A 247 26.05 -16.90 10.04
CA GLN A 247 27.30 -16.39 10.63
C GLN A 247 27.06 -15.57 11.91
N VAL A 248 25.97 -14.79 11.96
CA VAL A 248 25.56 -14.07 13.18
C VAL A 248 25.09 -15.05 14.26
N PHE A 249 24.26 -16.05 13.92
CA PHE A 249 23.82 -17.09 14.86
C PHE A 249 24.99 -17.90 15.44
N GLU A 250 25.96 -18.30 14.63
CA GLU A 250 27.18 -19.00 15.07
C GLU A 250 28.02 -18.15 16.05
N THR A 251 28.07 -16.84 15.82
CA THR A 251 28.74 -15.89 16.71
C THR A 251 28.02 -15.77 18.06
N VAL A 252 26.67 -15.68 18.06
CA VAL A 252 25.86 -15.68 19.29
C VAL A 252 25.99 -17.00 20.05
N ASN A 253 25.90 -18.14 19.36
CA ASN A 253 26.07 -19.46 19.98
C ASN A 253 27.47 -19.64 20.58
N SER A 254 28.50 -19.15 19.90
CA SER A 254 29.86 -19.13 20.42
C SER A 254 29.99 -18.26 21.67
N PHE A 255 29.33 -17.10 21.72
CA PHE A 255 29.28 -16.27 22.93
C PHE A 255 28.57 -16.97 24.09
N ASN A 256 27.37 -17.52 23.85
CA ASN A 256 26.58 -18.22 24.86
C ASN A 256 27.32 -19.44 25.46
N LEU A 257 28.05 -20.19 24.64
CA LEU A 257 28.91 -21.30 25.11
C LEU A 257 30.02 -20.81 26.05
N VAL A 258 30.61 -19.65 25.80
CA VAL A 258 31.66 -19.12 26.68
C VAL A 258 31.08 -18.60 28.00
N VAL A 259 29.86 -18.06 27.99
CA VAL A 259 29.11 -17.74 29.21
C VAL A 259 28.85 -19.01 30.03
N ASP A 260 28.43 -20.13 29.41
CA ASP A 260 28.28 -21.42 30.10
C ASP A 260 29.57 -21.90 30.78
N LEU A 261 30.70 -21.85 30.06
CA LEU A 261 31.99 -22.25 30.60
C LEU A 261 32.45 -21.35 31.77
N LEU A 262 32.14 -20.05 31.74
CA LEU A 262 32.38 -19.16 32.90
C LEU A 262 31.57 -19.59 34.12
N TYR A 263 30.28 -19.90 33.96
CA TYR A 263 29.44 -20.37 35.07
C TYR A 263 29.91 -21.73 35.60
N ALA A 264 30.32 -22.66 34.74
CA ALA A 264 30.88 -23.95 35.13
C ALA A 264 32.20 -23.79 35.90
N THR A 265 33.11 -22.93 35.42
CA THR A 265 34.38 -22.60 36.09
C THR A 265 34.14 -21.98 37.47
N LYS A 266 33.15 -21.08 37.59
CA LYS A 266 32.73 -20.53 38.89
C LYS A 266 32.21 -21.63 39.83
N SER A 267 31.40 -22.56 39.32
CA SER A 267 30.88 -23.69 40.11
C SER A 267 32.01 -24.55 40.68
N ASN A 268 33.10 -24.77 39.94
CA ASN A 268 34.26 -25.51 40.43
C ASN A 268 34.90 -24.81 41.63
N PHE A 269 35.06 -23.49 41.60
CA PHE A 269 35.56 -22.71 42.75
C PHE A 269 34.60 -22.70 43.95
N ASP A 270 33.29 -22.62 43.70
CA ASP A 270 32.27 -22.72 44.76
C ASP A 270 32.28 -24.12 45.41
N MET A 271 32.61 -25.19 44.66
CA MET A 271 32.88 -26.53 45.20
C MET A 271 34.18 -26.57 46.02
N MET A 272 35.29 -26.00 45.53
CA MET A 272 36.56 -25.93 46.27
C MET A 272 36.39 -25.26 47.65
N LYS A 273 35.62 -24.18 47.73
CA LYS A 273 35.34 -23.44 48.98
C LYS A 273 34.69 -24.31 50.06
N ASN A 274 33.95 -25.34 49.66
CA ASN A 274 33.29 -26.27 50.58
C ASN A 274 34.21 -27.37 51.12
N LEU A 275 35.41 -27.57 50.55
CA LEU A 275 36.40 -28.55 51.03
C LEU A 275 36.89 -28.26 52.47
N SER A 276 37.47 -29.29 53.10
CA SER A 276 37.99 -29.24 54.48
C SER A 276 39.50 -29.17 54.47
N PHE A 277 40.04 -27.97 54.27
CA PHE A 277 41.48 -27.70 54.17
C PHE A 277 42.26 -28.12 55.41
N VAL A 278 43.41 -28.75 55.19
CA VAL A 278 44.29 -29.26 56.24
C VAL A 278 45.48 -28.32 56.51
N SER A 279 45.82 -27.46 55.54
CA SER A 279 46.88 -26.45 55.69
C SER A 279 46.47 -25.06 55.16
N ASN A 280 47.10 -24.00 55.70
CA ASN A 280 46.98 -22.64 55.17
C ASN A 280 47.49 -22.54 53.72
N LEU A 281 48.44 -23.40 53.31
CA LEU A 281 48.98 -23.43 51.94
C LEU A 281 47.92 -23.88 50.92
N GLN A 282 47.06 -24.83 51.27
CA GLN A 282 45.94 -25.25 50.42
C GLN A 282 44.92 -24.11 50.25
N VAL A 283 44.60 -23.38 51.33
CA VAL A 283 43.73 -22.19 51.27
C VAL A 283 44.35 -21.09 50.39
N GLN A 284 45.66 -20.87 50.52
CA GLN A 284 46.37 -19.89 49.68
C GLN A 284 46.30 -20.27 48.20
N ARG A 285 46.60 -21.52 47.82
CA ARG A 285 46.52 -21.97 46.42
C ARG A 285 45.13 -21.81 45.81
N VAL A 286 44.07 -22.06 46.57
CA VAL A 286 42.68 -21.79 46.12
C VAL A 286 42.45 -20.29 45.94
N ASN A 287 42.98 -19.44 46.82
CA ASN A 287 42.88 -17.99 46.68
C ASN A 287 43.61 -17.47 45.44
N ASP A 288 44.80 -17.99 45.15
CA ASP A 288 45.59 -17.63 43.97
C ASP A 288 44.82 -17.97 42.67
N GLU A 289 44.20 -19.14 42.57
CA GLU A 289 43.38 -19.51 41.40
C GLU A 289 42.05 -18.73 41.31
N ILE A 290 41.43 -18.39 42.44
CA ILE A 290 40.28 -17.48 42.46
C ILE A 290 40.68 -16.07 41.99
N GLU A 291 41.89 -15.59 42.31
CA GLU A 291 42.41 -14.32 41.80
C GLU A 291 42.65 -14.38 40.27
N ASN A 292 43.25 -15.47 39.76
CA ASN A 292 43.41 -15.71 38.32
C ASN A 292 42.07 -15.67 37.58
N PHE A 293 41.04 -16.34 38.10
CA PHE A 293 39.70 -16.31 37.51
C PHE A 293 39.01 -14.94 37.64
N ASN A 294 39.18 -14.26 38.76
CA ASN A 294 38.69 -12.90 38.95
C ASN A 294 39.36 -11.89 38.00
N PHE A 295 40.62 -12.10 37.63
CA PHE A 295 41.30 -11.35 36.57
C PHE A 295 40.73 -11.67 35.18
N LEU A 296 40.50 -12.96 34.87
CA LEU A 296 39.85 -13.39 33.63
C LEU A 296 38.46 -12.76 33.44
N LEU A 297 37.66 -12.65 34.50
CA LEU A 297 36.35 -11.97 34.43
C LEU A 297 36.47 -10.49 34.03
N ARG A 298 37.50 -9.77 34.51
CA ARG A 298 37.79 -8.39 34.09
C ARG A 298 38.23 -8.31 32.63
N PHE A 299 39.03 -9.27 32.17
CA PHE A 299 39.40 -9.38 30.75
C PHE A 299 38.17 -9.67 29.86
N PHE A 300 37.29 -10.58 30.30
CA PHE A 300 36.08 -10.94 29.56
C PHE A 300 35.08 -9.78 29.46
N ASN A 301 35.08 -8.85 30.41
CA ASN A 301 34.27 -7.62 30.34
C ASN A 301 34.71 -6.62 29.24
N GLN A 302 35.88 -6.81 28.61
CA GLN A 302 36.35 -5.94 27.53
C GLN A 302 35.82 -6.43 26.16
N ARG A 303 35.46 -5.50 25.26
CA ARG A 303 35.19 -5.80 23.84
C ARG A 303 36.45 -6.43 23.21
N ARG A 304 36.36 -7.70 22.80
CA ARG A 304 37.47 -8.54 22.28
C ARG A 304 36.99 -9.49 21.19
N ASN A 305 37.91 -10.20 20.53
CA ASN A 305 37.53 -11.25 19.59
C ASN A 305 36.90 -12.45 20.34
N ILE A 306 35.82 -13.03 19.79
CA ILE A 306 35.14 -14.19 20.40
C ILE A 306 36.05 -15.42 20.49
N SER A 307 36.94 -15.62 19.53
CA SER A 307 37.89 -16.75 19.52
C SER A 307 38.91 -16.64 20.65
N GLU A 308 39.40 -15.43 20.95
CA GLU A 308 40.29 -15.17 22.09
C GLU A 308 39.59 -15.45 23.42
N LYS A 309 38.38 -14.91 23.59
CA LYS A 309 37.54 -15.15 24.78
C LYS A 309 37.29 -16.64 25.00
N LYS A 310 36.91 -17.36 23.94
CA LYS A 310 36.65 -18.80 23.97
C LYS A 310 37.89 -19.60 24.38
N ALA A 311 39.05 -19.30 23.79
CA ALA A 311 40.30 -19.98 24.14
C ALA A 311 40.69 -19.77 25.62
N MET A 312 40.64 -18.53 26.12
CA MET A 312 41.04 -18.23 27.50
C MET A 312 40.09 -18.86 28.53
N VAL A 313 38.78 -18.80 28.31
CA VAL A 313 37.80 -19.40 29.23
C VAL A 313 37.85 -20.92 29.19
N GLN A 314 38.07 -21.55 28.03
CA GLN A 314 38.25 -23.00 27.95
C GLN A 314 39.49 -23.47 28.73
N ILE A 315 40.61 -22.72 28.65
CA ILE A 315 41.82 -23.01 29.42
C ILE A 315 41.54 -22.88 30.93
N ALA A 316 40.87 -21.82 31.36
CA ALA A 316 40.53 -21.62 32.76
C ALA A 316 39.58 -22.70 33.30
N PHE A 317 38.59 -23.12 32.52
CA PHE A 317 37.69 -24.22 32.86
C PHE A 317 38.49 -25.51 33.08
N ASN A 318 39.26 -25.96 32.08
CA ASN A 318 40.05 -27.19 32.15
C ASN A 318 41.06 -27.16 33.32
N ASN A 319 41.69 -26.01 33.57
CA ASN A 319 42.61 -25.84 34.70
C ASN A 319 41.89 -25.93 36.04
N SER A 320 40.68 -25.36 36.15
CA SER A 320 39.89 -25.40 37.40
C SER A 320 39.39 -26.82 37.74
N GLU A 321 39.00 -27.62 36.75
CA GLU A 321 38.64 -29.03 36.95
C GLU A 321 39.84 -29.82 37.46
N LYS A 322 40.97 -29.73 36.75
CA LYS A 322 42.19 -30.45 37.14
C LYS A 322 42.69 -30.02 38.53
N PHE A 323 42.68 -28.72 38.82
CA PHE A 323 43.10 -28.20 40.12
C PHE A 323 42.17 -28.66 41.25
N TYR A 324 40.86 -28.79 41.00
CA TYR A 324 39.92 -29.37 41.97
C TYR A 324 40.29 -30.81 42.32
N ASP A 325 40.53 -31.66 41.30
CA ASP A 325 40.85 -33.07 41.50
C ASP A 325 42.21 -33.25 42.22
N ASP A 326 43.25 -32.55 41.77
CA ASP A 326 44.59 -32.57 42.38
C ASP A 326 44.53 -32.13 43.86
N LEU A 327 43.80 -31.05 44.16
CA LEU A 327 43.62 -30.52 45.52
C LEU A 327 42.77 -31.42 46.41
N LYS A 328 41.71 -32.03 45.87
CA LYS A 328 40.85 -32.96 46.59
C LYS A 328 41.63 -34.21 47.00
N TYR A 329 42.44 -34.75 46.10
CA TYR A 329 43.34 -35.87 46.38
C TYR A 329 44.36 -35.52 47.49
N GLU A 330 44.97 -34.35 47.44
CA GLU A 330 45.91 -33.87 48.47
C GLU A 330 45.26 -33.76 49.85
N ILE A 331 44.07 -33.16 49.94
CA ILE A 331 43.30 -33.04 51.19
C ILE A 331 42.93 -34.41 51.76
N ASP A 332 42.49 -35.34 50.92
CA ASP A 332 42.13 -36.69 51.36
C ASP A 332 43.36 -37.48 51.81
N PHE A 333 44.51 -37.32 51.13
CA PHE A 333 45.80 -37.87 51.54
C PHE A 333 46.19 -37.37 52.95
N ASP A 334 46.13 -36.06 53.19
CA ASP A 334 46.45 -35.45 54.48
C ASP A 334 45.51 -35.92 55.61
N ILE A 335 44.20 -36.07 55.34
CA ILE A 335 43.21 -36.59 56.31
C ILE A 335 43.52 -38.05 56.66
N VAL A 336 43.83 -38.88 55.66
CA VAL A 336 44.22 -40.28 55.86
C VAL A 336 45.54 -40.38 56.61
N GLN A 337 46.52 -39.55 56.29
CA GLN A 337 47.79 -39.46 57.02
C GLN A 337 47.57 -39.15 58.50
N LYS A 338 46.81 -38.10 58.84
CA LYS A 338 46.50 -37.76 60.24
C LYS A 338 45.78 -38.90 60.97
N THR A 339 44.79 -39.51 60.33
CA THR A 339 44.05 -40.65 60.88
C THR A 339 45.00 -41.82 61.21
N LEU A 340 45.88 -42.17 60.27
CA LEU A 340 46.83 -43.27 60.44
C LEU A 340 47.92 -42.97 61.47
N GLU A 341 48.41 -41.73 61.56
CA GLU A 341 49.38 -41.32 62.59
C GLU A 341 48.83 -41.54 64.00
N VAL A 342 47.56 -41.23 64.23
CA VAL A 342 46.86 -41.49 65.49
C VAL A 342 46.66 -42.99 65.72
N ASP A 343 46.13 -43.71 64.73
CA ASP A 343 45.92 -45.17 64.81
C ASP A 343 47.22 -45.90 65.19
N ILE A 344 48.35 -45.55 64.54
CA ILE A 344 49.67 -46.11 64.83
C ILE A 344 50.12 -45.78 66.26
N ASN A 345 49.93 -44.53 66.72
CA ASN A 345 50.32 -44.13 68.06
C ASN A 345 49.48 -44.83 69.16
N TYR A 346 48.18 -45.08 68.92
CA TYR A 346 47.34 -45.88 69.83
C TYR A 346 47.86 -47.32 69.97
N ASP A 347 48.22 -47.98 68.86
CA ASP A 347 48.73 -49.35 68.91
C ASP A 347 50.10 -49.44 69.59
N LEU A 348 50.96 -48.42 69.42
CA LEU A 348 52.22 -48.31 70.17
C LEU A 348 51.98 -48.14 71.68
N LEU A 349 50.98 -47.36 72.10
CA LEU A 349 50.62 -47.22 73.52
C LEU A 349 50.02 -48.50 74.10
N CYS A 350 49.12 -49.15 73.37
CA CYS A 350 48.55 -50.45 73.71
C CYS A 350 49.66 -51.51 73.90
N PHE A 351 50.68 -51.51 73.02
CA PHE A 351 51.83 -52.39 73.15
C PHE A 351 52.63 -52.15 74.44
N LEU A 352 52.91 -50.88 74.77
CA LEU A 352 53.75 -50.47 75.91
C LEU A 352 53.04 -50.61 77.27
N ASN A 353 51.83 -50.07 77.42
CA ASN A 353 51.15 -49.95 78.72
C ASN A 353 50.01 -50.96 78.94
N LYS A 354 49.68 -51.79 77.93
CA LYS A 354 48.54 -52.73 77.92
C LYS A 354 47.14 -52.09 78.07
N THR A 355 47.07 -50.77 78.20
CA THR A 355 45.85 -49.96 78.06
C THR A 355 45.60 -49.68 76.59
N CYS A 356 44.65 -50.40 76.00
CA CYS A 356 44.30 -50.30 74.59
C CYS A 356 42.96 -49.57 74.43
N ILE A 357 42.94 -48.54 73.58
CA ILE A 357 41.73 -47.80 73.23
C ILE A 357 41.03 -48.51 72.07
N ASP A 358 39.71 -48.73 72.20
CA ASP A 358 38.91 -49.32 71.12
C ASP A 358 38.76 -48.32 69.97
N ARG A 359 39.07 -48.78 68.74
CA ARG A 359 39.14 -47.94 67.55
C ARG A 359 38.94 -48.76 66.27
N PRO A 360 38.54 -48.14 65.14
CA PRO A 360 38.32 -48.88 63.90
C PRO A 360 39.61 -49.53 63.34
N GLY A 361 39.56 -50.85 63.10
CA GLY A 361 40.62 -51.57 62.39
C GLY A 361 40.72 -51.20 60.91
N MET A 362 41.84 -51.56 60.24
CA MET A 362 42.13 -51.19 58.85
C MET A 362 41.04 -51.57 57.84
N ILE A 363 40.35 -52.71 58.04
CA ILE A 363 39.20 -53.10 57.21
C ILE A 363 38.07 -52.07 57.32
N HIS A 364 37.77 -51.56 58.53
CA HIS A 364 36.76 -50.52 58.70
C HIS A 364 37.24 -49.17 58.16
N ARG A 365 38.48 -48.75 58.47
CA ARG A 365 39.09 -47.52 57.90
C ARG A 365 39.05 -47.52 56.35
N SER A 366 39.14 -48.69 55.71
CA SER A 366 39.07 -48.82 54.24
C SER A 366 37.69 -48.55 53.61
N ILE A 367 36.61 -48.56 54.39
CA ILE A 367 35.23 -48.24 53.95
C ILE A 367 34.62 -47.03 54.68
N GLN A 368 35.25 -46.54 55.74
CA GLN A 368 34.77 -45.41 56.53
C GLN A 368 34.83 -44.11 55.71
N ASN A 369 33.82 -43.24 55.87
CA ASN A 369 33.92 -41.86 55.42
C ASN A 369 34.85 -41.10 56.38
N LEU A 370 36.07 -40.79 55.94
CA LEU A 370 37.09 -40.13 56.77
C LEU A 370 36.94 -38.61 56.66
N SER A 371 36.91 -37.92 57.79
CA SER A 371 36.81 -36.46 57.82
C SER A 371 37.93 -35.84 58.65
N LEU A 372 38.37 -34.63 58.26
CA LEU A 372 39.36 -33.85 59.01
C LEU A 372 38.90 -33.60 60.46
N LYS A 373 37.60 -33.42 60.69
CA LYS A 373 37.05 -33.19 62.02
C LYS A 373 37.25 -34.42 62.91
N ASP A 374 36.97 -35.61 62.40
CA ASP A 374 37.10 -36.86 63.16
C ASP A 374 38.59 -37.17 63.41
N ALA A 375 39.45 -37.02 62.39
CA ALA A 375 40.90 -37.12 62.55
C ALA A 375 41.47 -36.13 63.59
N CYS A 376 40.97 -34.89 63.61
CA CYS A 376 41.36 -33.92 64.65
C CYS A 376 40.85 -34.29 66.06
N ASN A 377 39.64 -34.82 66.18
CA ASN A 377 39.12 -35.30 67.46
C ASN A 377 39.94 -36.50 67.98
N ASP A 378 40.29 -37.44 67.09
CA ASP A 378 41.14 -38.60 67.41
C ASP A 378 42.52 -38.14 67.93
N ILE A 379 43.13 -37.09 67.35
CA ILE A 379 44.38 -36.46 67.84
C ILE A 379 44.20 -35.85 69.23
N ILE A 380 43.12 -35.09 69.46
CA ILE A 380 42.86 -34.41 70.73
C ILE A 380 42.67 -35.43 71.86
N TYR A 381 41.86 -36.47 71.63
CA TYR A 381 41.60 -37.52 72.60
C TYR A 381 42.87 -38.32 72.94
N LEU A 382 43.69 -38.65 71.94
CA LEU A 382 45.01 -39.27 72.15
C LEU A 382 45.90 -38.38 73.03
N LYS A 383 45.90 -37.07 72.81
CA LYS A 383 46.71 -36.13 73.59
C LYS A 383 46.24 -36.01 75.03
N GLU A 384 44.94 -35.90 75.27
CA GLU A 384 44.36 -35.87 76.63
C GLU A 384 44.75 -37.12 77.42
N HIS A 385 44.58 -38.31 76.83
CA HIS A 385 44.94 -39.57 77.47
C HIS A 385 46.45 -39.71 77.71
N LEU A 386 47.28 -39.21 76.80
CA LEU A 386 48.74 -39.16 76.98
C LEU A 386 49.16 -38.21 78.11
N MET A 387 48.42 -37.11 78.33
CA MET A 387 48.71 -36.19 79.44
C MET A 387 48.40 -36.84 80.80
N GLU A 388 47.29 -37.58 80.93
CA GLU A 388 46.97 -38.39 82.12
C GLU A 388 48.10 -39.39 82.44
N LEU A 389 48.61 -40.10 81.43
CA LEU A 389 49.71 -41.05 81.58
C LEU A 389 51.04 -40.37 81.93
N SER A 390 51.25 -39.12 81.48
CA SER A 390 52.49 -38.37 81.72
C SER A 390 52.70 -37.96 83.18
N GLU A 391 51.62 -37.81 83.97
CA GLU A 391 51.73 -37.47 85.41
C GLU A 391 52.37 -38.60 86.24
N VAL A 392 52.39 -39.82 85.70
CA VAL A 392 53.00 -41.02 86.32
C VAL A 392 54.49 -41.16 85.98
N VAL A 393 55.02 -40.38 85.03
CA VAL A 393 56.41 -40.48 84.54
C VAL A 393 57.33 -39.46 85.23
N ASP A 394 58.50 -39.91 85.68
CA ASP A 394 59.50 -39.04 86.33
C ASP A 394 60.01 -37.95 85.35
N LYS A 395 59.85 -36.69 85.77
CA LYS A 395 60.12 -35.48 84.99
C LYS A 395 61.61 -35.27 84.63
N ASN A 396 62.51 -36.06 85.19
CA ASN A 396 63.95 -36.01 84.88
C ASN A 396 64.39 -36.97 83.75
N LEU A 397 63.49 -37.78 83.18
CA LEU A 397 63.82 -38.68 82.06
C LEU A 397 64.01 -37.93 80.74
N THR A 398 65.19 -38.08 80.14
CA THR A 398 65.50 -37.61 78.78
C THR A 398 65.49 -38.77 77.78
N THR A 399 64.92 -38.59 76.58
CA THR A 399 65.02 -39.60 75.51
C THR A 399 66.48 -39.73 75.03
N ASN A 400 66.88 -40.93 74.61
CA ASN A 400 68.23 -41.20 74.12
C ASN A 400 68.19 -41.89 72.73
N ASN A 401 69.34 -41.94 72.06
CA ASN A 401 69.44 -42.50 70.71
C ASN A 401 68.93 -43.95 70.57
N ASN A 402 68.98 -44.76 71.63
CA ASN A 402 68.42 -46.12 71.61
C ASN A 402 66.88 -46.06 71.72
N THR A 403 66.32 -45.22 72.60
CA THR A 403 64.87 -44.98 72.69
C THR A 403 64.28 -44.59 71.34
N THR A 404 64.87 -43.59 70.67
CA THR A 404 64.40 -43.13 69.35
C THR A 404 64.50 -44.23 68.28
N ARG A 405 65.58 -45.02 68.25
CA ARG A 405 65.72 -46.16 67.31
C ARG A 405 64.66 -47.25 67.57
N THR A 406 64.43 -47.62 68.82
CA THR A 406 63.41 -48.61 69.19
C THR A 406 62.00 -48.11 68.83
N PHE A 407 61.70 -46.83 69.06
CA PHE A 407 60.45 -46.20 68.63
C PHE A 407 60.25 -46.31 67.11
N HIS A 408 61.26 -45.96 66.31
CA HIS A 408 61.19 -46.10 64.85
C HIS A 408 60.96 -47.56 64.42
N SER A 409 61.65 -48.53 65.03
CA SER A 409 61.49 -49.96 64.72
C SER A 409 60.06 -50.45 65.02
N LEU A 410 59.53 -50.14 66.20
CA LEU A 410 58.14 -50.47 66.58
C LEU A 410 57.12 -49.80 65.65
N LYS A 411 57.30 -48.52 65.31
CA LYS A 411 56.42 -47.80 64.38
C LYS A 411 56.34 -48.48 63.02
N GLN A 412 57.47 -48.94 62.48
CA GLN A 412 57.52 -49.64 61.19
C GLN A 412 56.85 -51.02 61.23
N ASN A 413 56.91 -51.73 62.37
CA ASN A 413 56.18 -52.99 62.54
C ASN A 413 54.65 -52.79 62.49
N VAL A 414 54.13 -51.73 63.12
CA VAL A 414 52.69 -51.38 63.04
C VAL A 414 52.29 -51.01 61.60
N ILE A 415 53.09 -50.19 60.90
CA ILE A 415 52.84 -49.83 59.49
C ILE A 415 52.81 -51.08 58.59
N ASN A 416 53.77 -52.00 58.74
CA ASN A 416 53.79 -53.25 57.96
C ASN A 416 52.59 -54.17 58.27
N SER A 417 52.13 -54.19 59.53
CA SER A 417 50.90 -54.88 59.92
C SER A 417 49.68 -54.24 59.24
N TYR A 418 49.58 -52.92 59.22
CA TYR A 418 48.48 -52.20 58.56
C TYR A 418 48.47 -52.42 57.05
N LEU A 419 49.62 -52.33 56.39
CA LEU A 419 49.76 -52.63 54.95
C LEU A 419 49.24 -54.03 54.59
N SER A 420 49.48 -55.01 55.47
CA SER A 420 49.00 -56.39 55.32
C SER A 420 47.50 -56.56 55.63
N ALA A 421 46.89 -55.60 56.34
CA ALA A 421 45.51 -55.65 56.82
C ALA A 421 44.53 -54.77 56.03
N VAL A 422 45.01 -53.87 55.15
CA VAL A 422 44.15 -53.07 54.26
C VAL A 422 43.70 -53.93 53.06
N PRO A 423 42.38 -54.16 52.87
CA PRO A 423 41.85 -54.90 51.72
C PRO A 423 42.21 -54.28 50.37
N ASP A 424 42.11 -55.04 49.28
CA ASP A 424 42.46 -54.52 47.94
C ASP A 424 41.40 -53.60 47.32
N ASN A 425 40.10 -53.89 47.51
CA ASN A 425 39.01 -53.36 46.69
C ASN A 425 37.99 -52.47 47.43
N ASN A 426 38.36 -51.89 48.58
CA ASN A 426 37.48 -51.00 49.34
C ASN A 426 37.77 -49.51 49.02
N THR A 427 36.82 -48.62 49.30
CA THR A 427 36.81 -47.21 48.90
C THR A 427 38.13 -46.48 49.12
N ASN A 428 38.72 -46.61 50.32
CA ASN A 428 39.96 -45.91 50.69
C ASN A 428 41.22 -46.79 50.51
N SER A 429 41.11 -48.01 49.99
CA SER A 429 42.20 -49.00 49.96
C SER A 429 43.47 -48.50 49.29
N ILE A 430 43.33 -47.88 48.10
CA ILE A 430 44.47 -47.35 47.34
C ILE A 430 45.13 -46.21 48.12
N LEU A 431 44.34 -45.29 48.67
CA LEU A 431 44.83 -44.12 49.40
C LEU A 431 45.52 -44.52 50.72
N LEU A 432 44.89 -45.41 51.51
CA LEU A 432 45.47 -45.98 52.74
C LEU A 432 46.83 -46.66 52.46
N LYS A 433 46.90 -47.53 51.45
CA LYS A 433 48.17 -48.19 51.07
C LYS A 433 49.22 -47.19 50.63
N THR A 434 48.84 -46.19 49.83
CA THR A 434 49.77 -45.14 49.35
C THR A 434 50.33 -44.31 50.51
N VAL A 435 49.49 -43.92 51.46
CA VAL A 435 49.89 -43.18 52.67
C VAL A 435 50.79 -44.04 53.57
N LEU A 436 50.42 -45.30 53.83
CA LEU A 436 51.23 -46.22 54.64
C LEU A 436 52.60 -46.52 54.02
N GLU A 437 52.67 -46.68 52.69
CA GLU A 437 53.93 -46.82 51.97
C GLU A 437 54.80 -45.56 52.08
N ASN A 438 54.22 -44.35 52.02
CA ASN A 438 54.94 -43.09 52.23
C ASN A 438 55.47 -42.97 53.68
N MET A 439 54.71 -43.46 54.67
CA MET A 439 55.17 -43.53 56.08
C MET A 439 56.26 -44.58 56.33
N ARG A 440 56.52 -45.49 55.38
CA ARG A 440 57.45 -46.60 55.56
C ARG A 440 58.90 -46.14 55.40
N THR A 441 59.76 -46.53 56.34
CA THR A 441 61.21 -46.21 56.33
C THR A 441 62.05 -47.47 56.51
N GLN A 442 63.34 -47.42 56.19
CA GLN A 442 64.25 -48.55 56.42
C GLN A 442 64.22 -48.98 57.89
N THR A 443 64.03 -50.28 58.12
CA THR A 443 63.97 -50.87 59.45
C THR A 443 65.35 -50.99 60.07
N LEU A 444 65.46 -50.60 61.34
CA LEU A 444 66.60 -50.94 62.20
C LEU A 444 66.14 -52.08 63.12
N ASP A 445 66.85 -53.20 63.06
CA ASP A 445 66.58 -54.35 63.92
C ASP A 445 67.12 -54.06 65.33
N VAL A 446 66.23 -53.90 66.30
CA VAL A 446 66.56 -53.48 67.67
C VAL A 446 65.74 -54.31 68.65
N ASN A 447 66.43 -55.14 69.44
CA ASN A 447 65.79 -55.89 70.52
C ASN A 447 65.14 -54.94 71.55
N PHE A 448 63.85 -55.16 71.80
CA PHE A 448 63.09 -54.39 72.78
C PHE A 448 63.60 -54.65 74.21
N ASN A 449 64.10 -53.62 74.89
CA ASN A 449 64.38 -53.66 76.32
C ASN A 449 63.19 -53.06 77.10
N PRO A 450 62.52 -53.81 78.00
CA PRO A 450 61.45 -53.29 78.88
C PRO A 450 61.81 -52.02 79.64
N ASP A 451 63.08 -51.82 80.03
CA ASP A 451 63.54 -50.61 80.75
C ASP A 451 63.34 -49.31 79.95
N LEU A 452 63.16 -49.39 78.63
CA LEU A 452 62.95 -48.23 77.76
C LEU A 452 61.49 -47.75 77.73
N SER A 453 60.55 -48.45 78.37
CA SER A 453 59.09 -48.19 78.23
C SER A 453 58.70 -46.74 78.56
N ASN A 454 59.21 -46.17 79.66
CA ASN A 454 58.94 -44.77 80.02
C ASN A 454 59.58 -43.77 79.04
N GLY A 455 60.77 -44.10 78.50
CA GLY A 455 61.40 -43.29 77.45
C GLY A 455 60.64 -43.35 76.12
N LEU A 456 60.07 -44.51 75.77
CA LEU A 456 59.26 -44.68 74.57
C LEU A 456 57.91 -43.97 74.70
N LEU A 457 57.31 -43.95 75.88
CA LEU A 457 56.13 -43.14 76.18
C LEU A 457 56.44 -41.64 76.03
N LEU A 458 57.58 -41.17 76.55
CA LEU A 458 58.05 -39.80 76.32
C LEU A 458 58.32 -39.50 74.84
N GLU A 459 58.86 -40.45 74.06
CA GLU A 459 59.07 -40.29 72.62
C GLU A 459 57.73 -40.21 71.85
N ILE A 460 56.69 -40.95 72.27
CA ILE A 460 55.32 -40.83 71.74
C ILE A 460 54.72 -39.46 72.09
N ILE A 461 54.85 -39.01 73.34
CA ILE A 461 54.35 -37.70 73.81
C ILE A 461 55.03 -36.56 73.03
N ASN A 462 56.36 -36.56 72.97
CA ASN A 462 57.17 -35.53 72.30
C ASN A 462 56.97 -35.48 70.77
N ARG A 463 56.36 -36.53 70.19
CA ARG A 463 56.05 -36.62 68.75
C ARG A 463 54.55 -36.53 68.45
N GLN A 464 53.70 -36.24 69.44
CA GLN A 464 52.30 -35.90 69.13
C GLN A 464 52.22 -34.55 68.42
N PRO A 465 51.24 -34.36 67.52
CA PRO A 465 50.94 -33.04 66.98
C PRO A 465 50.55 -32.08 68.11
N ASP A 466 51.17 -30.90 68.17
CA ASP A 466 50.89 -29.93 69.23
C ASP A 466 49.42 -29.50 69.25
N LYS A 467 48.80 -29.35 68.07
CA LYS A 467 47.36 -29.19 67.86
C LYS A 467 46.96 -29.76 66.49
N CYS A 468 45.71 -30.19 66.36
CA CYS A 468 45.05 -30.28 65.06
C CYS A 468 44.28 -28.97 64.83
N GLU A 469 44.93 -27.98 64.22
CA GLU A 469 44.27 -26.71 63.93
C GLU A 469 43.31 -26.86 62.76
N LEU A 470 42.01 -26.74 63.02
CA LEU A 470 40.99 -26.57 61.99
C LEU A 470 41.23 -25.22 61.30
N VAL A 471 41.77 -25.26 60.08
CA VAL A 471 42.13 -24.07 59.31
C VAL A 471 40.92 -23.15 59.16
N THR A 472 41.04 -21.91 59.62
CA THR A 472 39.98 -20.91 59.50
C THR A 472 39.74 -20.60 58.03
N LYS A 473 38.53 -20.89 57.53
CA LYS A 473 38.14 -20.69 56.12
C LYS A 473 38.12 -19.19 55.75
N ASN A 474 39.26 -18.67 55.30
CA ASN A 474 39.36 -17.36 54.64
C ASN A 474 39.61 -17.54 53.14
N VAL A 475 38.67 -18.24 52.49
CA VAL A 475 38.64 -18.41 51.02
C VAL A 475 37.97 -17.18 50.40
N SER A 476 38.64 -16.60 49.42
CA SER A 476 38.24 -15.40 48.69
C SER A 476 36.88 -15.56 48.00
N SER A 477 36.23 -14.43 47.72
CA SER A 477 35.00 -14.44 46.93
C SER A 477 35.30 -14.53 45.44
N VAL A 478 34.60 -15.44 44.75
CA VAL A 478 34.52 -15.42 43.29
C VAL A 478 33.58 -14.30 42.89
N ASN A 479 34.04 -13.41 42.00
CA ASN A 479 33.23 -12.29 41.52
C ASN A 479 31.95 -12.80 40.84
N ASN A 480 30.95 -11.91 40.75
CA ASN A 480 29.73 -12.23 40.01
C ASN A 480 29.98 -12.14 38.50
N ILE A 481 29.42 -13.11 37.79
CA ILE A 481 29.33 -13.10 36.33
C ILE A 481 28.16 -12.18 36.00
N VAL A 482 28.41 -11.15 35.19
CA VAL A 482 27.45 -10.09 34.83
C VAL A 482 27.04 -10.20 33.36
N PHE A 483 27.10 -11.41 32.81
CA PHE A 483 26.86 -11.70 31.40
C PHE A 483 25.72 -12.71 31.29
N ASP A 484 24.60 -12.27 30.75
CA ASP A 484 23.48 -13.14 30.41
C ASP A 484 23.67 -13.71 29.00
N LYS A 485 23.06 -14.87 28.75
CA LYS A 485 22.96 -15.43 27.40
C LYS A 485 22.07 -14.54 26.54
N ILE A 486 22.46 -14.37 25.28
CA ILE A 486 21.61 -13.73 24.28
C ILE A 486 20.57 -14.76 23.84
N SER A 487 19.29 -14.44 24.03
CA SER A 487 18.17 -15.27 23.56
C SER A 487 18.15 -15.36 22.03
N LEU A 488 17.79 -16.54 21.52
CA LEU A 488 17.52 -16.76 20.11
C LEU A 488 16.03 -17.06 19.93
N ASP A 489 15.32 -16.11 19.33
CA ASP A 489 13.91 -16.22 18.99
C ASP A 489 13.77 -16.60 17.50
N ASN A 490 12.75 -17.40 17.17
CA ASN A 490 12.50 -17.87 15.80
C ASN A 490 11.52 -17.00 14.99
N ASN A 491 10.94 -15.97 15.62
CA ASN A 491 9.91 -15.12 15.00
C ASN A 491 10.51 -13.81 14.51
N PHE A 492 10.46 -13.61 13.19
CA PHE A 492 10.94 -12.40 12.52
C PHE A 492 9.75 -11.69 11.90
N THR A 493 9.58 -10.41 12.23
CA THR A 493 8.53 -9.57 11.63
C THR A 493 9.15 -8.40 10.89
N ALA A 494 8.72 -8.25 9.65
CA ALA A 494 8.93 -7.08 8.81
C ALA A 494 7.58 -6.69 8.20
N ASN A 495 7.43 -5.41 7.88
CA ASN A 495 6.21 -4.87 7.28
C ASN A 495 6.55 -4.11 6.00
N LEU A 496 6.76 -4.86 4.92
CA LEU A 496 6.91 -4.31 3.58
C LEU A 496 5.56 -3.75 3.09
N THR A 497 5.49 -2.43 2.92
CA THR A 497 4.26 -1.70 2.60
C THR A 497 3.78 -1.84 1.15
N ILE A 498 4.58 -2.46 0.28
CA ILE A 498 4.29 -2.62 -1.15
C ILE A 498 3.04 -3.49 -1.34
N ASP A 499 2.13 -3.05 -2.19
CA ASP A 499 0.88 -3.74 -2.51
C ASP A 499 0.64 -3.83 -4.02
N PHE A 500 -0.18 -4.79 -4.44
CA PHE A 500 -0.56 -4.97 -5.84
C PHE A 500 -2.08 -4.83 -5.94
N PRO A 501 -2.63 -3.60 -5.84
CA PRO A 501 -4.06 -3.39 -5.94
C PRO A 501 -4.53 -3.72 -7.36
N LYS A 502 -5.81 -4.09 -7.52
CA LYS A 502 -6.36 -4.42 -8.83
C LYS A 502 -6.27 -3.18 -9.75
N PRO A 503 -5.63 -3.27 -10.93
CA PRO A 503 -5.56 -2.15 -11.86
C PRO A 503 -6.94 -1.69 -12.31
N THR A 504 -7.10 -0.39 -12.50
CA THR A 504 -8.34 0.22 -13.01
C THR A 504 -8.28 0.42 -14.53
N PRO A 505 -9.40 0.34 -15.26
CA PRO A 505 -9.44 0.69 -16.67
C PRO A 505 -8.97 2.13 -16.92
N SER A 506 -8.31 2.37 -18.05
CA SER A 506 -7.77 3.68 -18.46
C SER A 506 -8.64 4.32 -19.54
N CYS A 507 -9.16 5.51 -19.28
CA CYS A 507 -9.97 6.28 -20.23
C CYS A 507 -9.18 7.49 -20.69
N CYS A 508 -9.11 7.71 -22.00
CA CYS A 508 -8.31 8.77 -22.61
C CYS A 508 -9.20 9.77 -23.35
N VAL A 509 -8.89 11.07 -23.23
CA VAL A 509 -9.56 12.16 -23.96
C VAL A 509 -8.60 13.33 -24.10
N PHE A 510 -8.58 13.99 -25.26
CA PHE A 510 -7.71 15.13 -25.57
C PHE A 510 -6.21 14.87 -25.29
N GLY A 511 -5.74 13.65 -25.58
CA GLY A 511 -4.36 13.23 -25.35
C GLY A 511 -4.01 12.87 -23.90
N GLU A 512 -4.88 13.13 -22.92
CA GLU A 512 -4.69 12.73 -21.52
C GLU A 512 -5.40 11.42 -21.19
N CYS A 513 -4.73 10.51 -20.47
CA CYS A 513 -5.30 9.25 -19.98
C CYS A 513 -5.36 9.22 -18.45
N LYS A 514 -6.52 8.85 -17.88
CA LYS A 514 -6.78 8.77 -16.44
C LYS A 514 -7.60 7.50 -16.13
N SER A 515 -7.69 7.10 -14.86
CA SER A 515 -8.58 6.00 -14.46
C SER A 515 -10.03 6.32 -14.82
N CYS A 516 -10.73 5.37 -15.44
CA CYS A 516 -12.12 5.56 -15.88
C CYS A 516 -13.08 5.93 -14.73
N CYS A 517 -13.93 6.92 -14.97
CA CYS A 517 -14.88 7.51 -14.05
C CYS A 517 -15.99 6.52 -13.65
N THR A 518 -15.68 5.67 -12.67
CA THR A 518 -16.54 4.58 -12.19
C THR A 518 -16.78 4.63 -10.67
N SER A 519 -16.05 5.48 -9.96
CA SER A 519 -16.26 5.70 -8.52
C SER A 519 -17.51 6.56 -8.27
N PHE A 520 -18.16 6.34 -7.13
CA PHE A 520 -19.31 7.16 -6.70
C PHE A 520 -18.96 8.66 -6.66
N GLU A 521 -17.75 9.00 -6.22
CA GLU A 521 -17.24 10.37 -6.15
C GLU A 521 -17.14 11.00 -7.55
N CYS A 522 -16.54 10.32 -8.52
CA CYS A 522 -16.42 10.84 -9.89
C CYS A 522 -17.77 10.92 -10.62
N ILE A 523 -18.68 9.97 -10.37
CA ILE A 523 -20.03 9.99 -10.97
C ILE A 523 -20.85 11.19 -10.44
N ASN A 524 -20.68 11.57 -9.18
CA ASN A 524 -21.43 12.64 -8.54
C ASN A 524 -20.73 14.02 -8.54
N ASP A 525 -19.55 14.14 -9.14
CA ASP A 525 -18.83 15.42 -9.25
C ASP A 525 -19.58 16.43 -10.15
N PRO A 526 -20.09 17.56 -9.60
CA PRO A 526 -20.86 18.53 -10.38
C PRO A 526 -20.07 19.28 -11.45
N SER A 527 -18.73 19.31 -11.37
CA SER A 527 -17.91 19.90 -12.43
C SER A 527 -18.12 19.15 -13.76
N THR A 528 -18.26 17.82 -13.67
CA THR A 528 -18.34 16.86 -14.78
C THR A 528 -19.76 16.63 -15.34
N PHE A 529 -20.79 17.26 -14.79
CA PHE A 529 -22.16 17.07 -15.26
C PHE A 529 -22.34 17.62 -16.69
N PRO A 530 -23.04 16.88 -17.59
CA PRO A 530 -23.19 17.25 -18.99
C PRO A 530 -23.97 18.57 -19.16
N VAL A 531 -23.53 19.37 -20.13
CA VAL A 531 -24.15 20.61 -20.57
C VAL A 531 -25.10 20.31 -21.71
N ILE A 532 -26.37 20.65 -21.51
CA ILE A 532 -27.41 20.55 -22.54
C ILE A 532 -27.71 21.94 -23.09
N PHE A 533 -27.51 22.11 -24.38
CA PHE A 533 -27.99 23.27 -25.12
C PHE A 533 -29.43 23.06 -25.57
N LEU A 534 -30.31 23.97 -25.17
CA LEU A 534 -31.74 23.89 -25.46
C LEU A 534 -32.22 25.18 -26.14
N HIS A 535 -32.62 25.09 -27.40
CA HIS A 535 -33.16 26.25 -28.10
C HIS A 535 -34.63 26.50 -27.77
N GLY A 536 -35.17 27.63 -28.25
CA GLY A 536 -36.57 28.03 -28.12
C GLY A 536 -37.36 27.94 -29.42
N HIS A 537 -38.38 28.78 -29.56
CA HIS A 537 -39.24 28.81 -30.75
C HIS A 537 -38.51 29.39 -31.96
N ALA A 538 -38.61 28.71 -33.11
CA ALA A 538 -38.11 29.20 -34.38
C ALA A 538 -39.16 30.05 -35.09
N PHE A 539 -38.75 31.18 -35.67
CA PHE A 539 -39.65 32.09 -36.39
C PHE A 539 -40.16 31.54 -37.73
N ASN A 540 -39.65 30.39 -38.20
CA ASN A 540 -40.06 29.75 -39.45
C ASN A 540 -40.28 28.23 -39.25
N LYS A 541 -41.53 27.82 -39.48
CA LYS A 541 -42.08 26.46 -39.35
C LYS A 541 -41.33 25.39 -40.16
N ASP A 542 -40.73 25.78 -41.28
CA ASP A 542 -39.97 24.87 -42.15
C ASP A 542 -38.56 24.56 -41.62
N THR A 543 -38.15 25.19 -40.51
CA THR A 543 -36.74 25.18 -40.03
C THR A 543 -36.55 24.86 -38.55
N GLU A 544 -37.62 24.57 -37.80
CA GLU A 544 -37.59 24.57 -36.33
C GLU A 544 -36.57 23.60 -35.71
N TYR A 545 -36.53 22.35 -36.20
CA TYR A 545 -35.62 21.32 -35.72
C TYR A 545 -34.14 21.67 -35.96
N GLU A 546 -33.79 22.06 -37.19
CA GLU A 546 -32.41 22.42 -37.54
C GLU A 546 -31.96 23.70 -36.81
N TYR A 547 -32.81 24.73 -36.79
CA TYR A 547 -32.51 25.97 -36.07
C TYR A 547 -32.27 25.71 -34.57
N SER A 548 -33.02 24.79 -33.97
CA SER A 548 -32.80 24.33 -32.59
C SER A 548 -31.44 23.67 -32.37
N LEU A 549 -30.96 22.89 -33.35
CA LEU A 549 -29.67 22.19 -33.28
C LEU A 549 -28.48 23.00 -33.80
N ASP A 550 -28.68 24.11 -34.50
CA ASP A 550 -27.59 24.92 -35.08
C ASP A 550 -27.29 26.20 -34.32
N ALA A 551 -28.25 26.70 -33.55
CA ALA A 551 -28.11 27.94 -32.79
C ALA A 551 -26.94 27.92 -31.79
N PHE A 552 -26.52 26.74 -31.33
CA PHE A 552 -25.44 26.56 -30.35
C PHE A 552 -24.14 26.00 -30.93
N ASN A 553 -24.02 25.85 -32.26
CA ASN A 553 -22.83 25.24 -32.91
C ASN A 553 -21.51 25.87 -32.44
N MET A 554 -21.42 27.20 -32.42
CA MET A 554 -20.20 27.91 -32.04
C MET A 554 -19.91 27.82 -30.54
N ILE A 555 -20.95 27.88 -29.69
CA ILE A 555 -20.81 27.75 -28.23
C ILE A 555 -20.38 26.32 -27.85
N GLN A 556 -20.88 25.30 -28.56
CA GLN A 556 -20.44 23.91 -28.36
C GLN A 556 -18.97 23.70 -28.78
N SER A 557 -18.55 24.33 -29.89
CA SER A 557 -17.16 24.29 -30.35
C SER A 557 -16.20 24.98 -29.37
N LEU A 558 -16.55 26.16 -28.87
CA LEU A 558 -15.72 26.86 -27.89
C LEU A 558 -15.64 26.10 -26.55
N LEU A 559 -16.74 25.49 -26.08
CA LEU A 559 -16.66 24.63 -24.89
C LEU A 559 -15.74 23.44 -25.12
N GLU A 560 -15.62 22.93 -26.34
CA GLU A 560 -14.67 21.86 -26.65
C GLU A 560 -13.22 22.33 -26.58
N ASP A 561 -12.92 23.53 -27.09
CA ASP A 561 -11.61 24.18 -26.87
C ASP A 561 -11.29 24.35 -25.37
N ASP A 562 -12.32 24.58 -24.53
CA ASP A 562 -12.25 24.63 -23.06
C ASP A 562 -12.38 23.25 -22.37
N GLY A 563 -12.24 22.14 -23.12
CA GLY A 563 -12.11 20.78 -22.57
C GLY A 563 -13.42 20.01 -22.33
N TYR A 564 -14.54 20.44 -22.89
CA TYR A 564 -15.80 19.68 -22.86
C TYR A 564 -15.88 18.69 -24.04
N LEU A 565 -16.16 17.43 -23.77
CA LEU A 565 -16.36 16.43 -24.81
C LEU A 565 -17.63 16.72 -25.63
N ASN A 566 -17.46 17.09 -26.89
CA ASN A 566 -18.57 17.33 -27.82
C ASN A 566 -19.15 16.00 -28.30
N ALA A 567 -20.32 15.65 -27.76
CA ALA A 567 -21.08 14.45 -28.12
C ALA A 567 -22.19 14.71 -29.16
N GLY A 568 -22.12 15.84 -29.88
CA GLY A 568 -23.04 16.17 -30.97
C GLY A 568 -24.44 16.56 -30.49
N ALA A 569 -25.46 15.87 -31.01
CA ALA A 569 -26.87 16.23 -30.81
C ALA A 569 -27.75 15.02 -30.44
N ILE A 570 -28.77 15.25 -29.62
CA ILE A 570 -29.77 14.26 -29.20
C ILE A 570 -31.18 14.75 -29.47
N SER A 571 -32.02 13.84 -29.95
CA SER A 571 -33.48 14.00 -30.09
C SER A 571 -34.21 12.87 -29.34
N LEU A 572 -35.54 12.86 -29.39
CA LEU A 572 -36.36 11.79 -28.82
C LEU A 572 -36.15 10.42 -29.48
N TYR A 573 -35.68 10.41 -30.73
CA TYR A 573 -35.46 9.19 -31.51
C TYR A 573 -34.03 8.69 -31.44
N THR A 574 -33.12 9.41 -30.77
CA THR A 574 -31.75 8.93 -30.55
C THR A 574 -31.81 7.61 -29.75
N PRO A 575 -31.34 6.48 -30.31
CA PRO A 575 -31.49 5.19 -29.67
C PRO A 575 -30.69 5.08 -28.35
N LYS A 576 -31.14 4.17 -27.49
CA LYS A 576 -30.41 3.69 -26.31
C LYS A 576 -29.70 2.37 -26.63
N ASP A 577 -28.99 2.40 -27.75
CA ASP A 577 -28.19 1.34 -28.37
C ASP A 577 -26.78 1.18 -27.77
N ILE A 578 -26.48 1.91 -26.70
CA ILE A 578 -25.18 1.92 -26.03
C ILE A 578 -25.31 1.51 -24.57
N LYS A 579 -24.19 1.08 -23.98
CA LYS A 579 -24.09 0.75 -22.56
C LYS A 579 -24.35 1.97 -21.66
N ASP A 580 -25.00 1.74 -20.52
CA ASP A 580 -25.25 2.76 -19.50
C ASP A 580 -23.93 3.36 -18.98
N GLY A 581 -23.88 4.69 -18.87
CA GLY A 581 -22.70 5.43 -18.38
C GLY A 581 -21.55 5.64 -19.36
N VAL A 582 -21.56 5.00 -20.54
CA VAL A 582 -20.34 4.85 -21.37
C VAL A 582 -19.72 6.18 -21.84
N TRP A 583 -20.52 7.22 -22.11
CA TRP A 583 -19.96 8.54 -22.48
C TRP A 583 -19.23 9.23 -21.31
N GLY A 584 -19.62 8.97 -20.07
CA GLY A 584 -19.07 9.65 -18.88
C GLY A 584 -17.76 9.08 -18.35
N LEU A 585 -17.26 7.97 -18.92
CA LEU A 585 -16.10 7.23 -18.39
C LEU A 585 -14.78 8.01 -18.46
N SER A 586 -14.64 8.95 -19.39
CA SER A 586 -13.48 9.87 -19.47
C SER A 586 -13.40 10.87 -18.30
N GLY A 587 -14.51 11.11 -17.60
CA GLY A 587 -14.57 12.03 -16.46
C GLY A 587 -14.56 13.51 -16.81
N VAL A 588 -14.44 13.90 -18.08
CA VAL A 588 -14.61 15.30 -18.52
C VAL A 588 -16.10 15.66 -18.66
N PRO A 589 -16.50 16.93 -18.51
CA PRO A 589 -17.86 17.35 -18.82
C PRO A 589 -18.15 17.19 -20.32
N ILE A 590 -19.42 17.00 -20.67
CA ILE A 590 -19.86 16.64 -22.02
C ILE A 590 -20.85 17.69 -22.52
N SER A 591 -20.71 18.15 -23.76
CA SER A 591 -21.62 19.13 -24.37
C SER A 591 -22.53 18.46 -25.39
N ILE A 592 -23.85 18.62 -25.23
CA ILE A 592 -24.89 18.01 -26.07
C ILE A 592 -25.92 19.05 -26.49
N LYS A 593 -26.27 19.08 -27.78
CA LYS A 593 -27.39 19.89 -28.29
C LYS A 593 -28.68 19.07 -28.28
N ALA A 594 -29.76 19.63 -27.75
CA ALA A 594 -31.04 18.94 -27.60
C ALA A 594 -32.15 19.60 -28.42
N SER A 595 -33.00 18.78 -29.04
CA SER A 595 -34.23 19.25 -29.70
C SER A 595 -35.44 18.42 -29.26
N TYR A 596 -36.50 19.09 -28.79
CA TYR A 596 -37.80 18.50 -28.45
C TYR A 596 -38.83 18.63 -29.59
N TYR A 597 -38.43 19.12 -30.76
CA TYR A 597 -39.30 19.24 -31.94
C TYR A 597 -39.51 17.88 -32.63
N PHE A 598 -40.72 17.70 -33.19
CA PHE A 598 -41.17 16.58 -34.03
C PHE A 598 -40.70 16.77 -35.50
N ASP A 599 -40.84 15.86 -36.47
CA ASP A 599 -40.96 14.39 -36.46
C ASP A 599 -40.31 13.86 -37.76
N VAL A 600 -39.71 12.67 -37.72
CA VAL A 600 -39.32 11.91 -38.92
C VAL A 600 -39.88 10.49 -38.80
N PHE A 601 -40.80 10.14 -39.70
CA PHE A 601 -41.34 8.77 -39.75
C PHE A 601 -40.50 7.89 -40.67
N GLU A 602 -40.10 6.73 -40.15
CA GLU A 602 -39.52 5.65 -40.94
C GLU A 602 -40.63 4.93 -41.72
N GLU A 603 -40.71 5.16 -43.03
CA GLU A 603 -41.26 4.17 -43.96
C GLU A 603 -40.13 3.63 -44.84
N PRO A 604 -40.14 2.34 -45.23
CA PRO A 604 -38.91 1.57 -45.49
C PRO A 604 -38.01 2.02 -46.66
N LYS A 605 -38.37 3.09 -47.40
CA LYS A 605 -37.64 3.59 -48.59
C LYS A 605 -37.70 5.11 -48.84
N ASN A 606 -38.23 5.95 -47.95
CA ASN A 606 -38.19 7.42 -48.12
C ASN A 606 -38.37 8.19 -46.80
N TYR A 607 -37.46 9.12 -46.51
CA TYR A 607 -37.66 10.14 -45.48
C TYR A 607 -38.72 11.16 -45.94
N ILE A 608 -39.79 11.33 -45.16
CA ILE A 608 -40.75 12.45 -45.34
C ILE A 608 -40.59 13.39 -44.15
N ILE A 609 -40.02 14.57 -44.38
CA ILE A 609 -40.08 15.67 -43.40
C ILE A 609 -41.53 16.13 -43.33
N VAL A 610 -42.21 15.82 -42.22
CA VAL A 610 -43.54 16.34 -41.93
C VAL A 610 -43.35 17.58 -41.06
N GLN A 611 -43.87 18.72 -41.51
CA GLN A 611 -43.87 19.96 -40.70
C GLN A 611 -44.39 19.67 -39.29
N THR A 612 -43.67 20.18 -38.29
CA THR A 612 -44.12 20.22 -36.91
C THR A 612 -45.52 20.83 -36.85
N LYS A 613 -46.43 20.16 -36.14
CA LYS A 613 -47.63 20.84 -35.67
C LYS A 613 -47.25 21.62 -34.43
N SER A 614 -47.66 22.88 -34.39
CA SER A 614 -47.76 23.69 -33.19
C SER A 614 -48.23 22.88 -31.98
N GLU A 615 -47.53 23.01 -30.86
CA GLU A 615 -47.76 22.31 -29.60
C GLU A 615 -47.69 23.27 -28.40
N ASN A 616 -48.28 22.88 -27.26
CA ASN A 616 -48.19 23.70 -26.04
C ASN A 616 -46.85 23.44 -25.34
N ILE A 617 -46.36 24.41 -24.55
CA ILE A 617 -45.05 24.27 -23.86
C ILE A 617 -45.05 23.10 -22.86
N ASP A 618 -46.19 22.78 -22.24
CA ASP A 618 -46.34 21.60 -21.38
C ASP A 618 -46.07 20.27 -22.14
N THR A 619 -46.25 20.20 -23.48
CA THR A 619 -45.89 19.03 -24.30
C THR A 619 -44.36 18.90 -24.42
N TYR A 620 -43.66 20.01 -24.69
CA TYR A 620 -42.19 20.03 -24.79
C TYR A 620 -41.49 19.71 -23.47
N VAL A 621 -42.13 20.01 -22.34
CA VAL A 621 -41.63 19.66 -21.00
C VAL A 621 -41.53 18.15 -20.80
N VAL A 622 -42.49 17.36 -21.29
CA VAL A 622 -42.43 15.89 -21.23
C VAL A 622 -41.28 15.38 -22.09
N ARG A 623 -41.15 15.89 -23.32
CA ARG A 623 -40.06 15.53 -24.25
C ARG A 623 -38.67 15.86 -23.67
N LEU A 624 -38.52 17.02 -23.04
CA LEU A 624 -37.29 17.42 -22.36
C LEU A 624 -36.92 16.44 -21.23
N LYS A 625 -37.92 15.84 -20.56
CA LYS A 625 -37.67 14.79 -19.56
C LYS A 625 -37.04 13.55 -20.18
N ASP A 626 -37.59 13.06 -21.29
CA ASP A 626 -37.07 11.86 -21.96
C ASP A 626 -35.68 12.09 -22.56
N ILE A 627 -35.40 13.31 -23.04
CA ILE A 627 -34.07 13.74 -23.48
C ILE A 627 -33.07 13.78 -22.31
N ILE A 628 -33.44 14.41 -21.18
CA ILE A 628 -32.60 14.46 -19.97
C ILE A 628 -32.33 13.06 -19.43
N ASP A 629 -33.34 12.19 -19.35
CA ASP A 629 -33.19 10.80 -18.93
C ASP A 629 -32.27 10.00 -19.88
N THR A 630 -32.31 10.30 -21.18
CA THR A 630 -31.43 9.68 -22.19
C THR A 630 -29.99 10.17 -22.07
N ILE A 631 -29.78 11.46 -21.82
CA ILE A 631 -28.44 12.02 -21.56
C ILE A 631 -27.88 11.48 -20.24
N LYS A 632 -28.68 11.40 -19.18
CA LYS A 632 -28.27 10.78 -17.91
C LYS A 632 -27.92 9.30 -18.06
N PHE A 633 -28.65 8.56 -18.88
CA PHE A 633 -28.31 7.17 -19.23
C PHE A 633 -26.98 7.09 -20.00
N LYS A 634 -26.84 7.80 -21.14
CA LYS A 634 -25.60 7.73 -21.95
C LYS A 634 -24.36 8.20 -21.18
N THR A 635 -24.50 9.18 -20.27
CA THR A 635 -23.39 9.78 -19.50
C THR A 635 -23.18 9.20 -18.11
N GLY A 636 -24.16 8.47 -17.54
CA GLY A 636 -24.13 7.93 -16.18
C GLY A 636 -24.21 8.99 -15.07
N LYS A 637 -24.27 10.29 -15.42
CA LYS A 637 -24.27 11.38 -14.45
C LYS A 637 -25.66 11.58 -13.84
N PRO A 638 -25.76 11.93 -12.54
CA PRO A 638 -27.05 12.06 -11.85
C PRO A 638 -27.81 13.33 -12.23
N LYS A 639 -27.13 14.36 -12.75
CA LYS A 639 -27.72 15.67 -13.11
C LYS A 639 -27.12 16.22 -14.40
N VAL A 640 -27.76 17.24 -14.93
CA VAL A 640 -27.34 17.98 -16.13
C VAL A 640 -27.30 19.49 -15.84
N LYS A 641 -26.43 20.22 -16.53
CA LYS A 641 -26.41 21.69 -16.59
C LYS A 641 -27.19 22.10 -17.84
N VAL A 642 -28.13 23.04 -17.76
CA VAL A 642 -28.92 23.46 -18.94
C VAL A 642 -28.58 24.88 -19.35
N VAL A 643 -28.20 25.07 -20.61
CA VAL A 643 -28.06 26.38 -21.27
C VAL A 643 -29.23 26.53 -22.23
N ALA A 644 -30.16 27.40 -21.93
CA ALA A 644 -31.44 27.51 -22.62
C ALA A 644 -31.66 28.89 -23.25
N HIS A 645 -32.02 28.93 -24.52
CA HIS A 645 -32.27 30.18 -25.25
C HIS A 645 -33.77 30.44 -25.47
N SER A 646 -34.19 31.70 -25.34
CA SER A 646 -35.56 32.14 -25.64
C SER A 646 -36.61 31.27 -24.93
N MET A 647 -37.61 30.74 -25.66
CA MET A 647 -38.62 29.80 -25.15
C MET A 647 -38.02 28.59 -24.42
N GLY A 648 -36.82 28.11 -24.79
CA GLY A 648 -36.17 26.98 -24.14
C GLY A 648 -36.06 27.16 -22.62
N GLY A 649 -35.78 28.39 -22.16
CA GLY A 649 -35.74 28.71 -20.73
C GLY A 649 -37.11 28.61 -20.06
N LEU A 650 -38.21 28.90 -20.78
CA LEU A 650 -39.57 28.65 -20.28
C LEU A 650 -39.88 27.15 -20.20
N VAL A 651 -39.43 26.36 -21.19
CA VAL A 651 -39.54 24.88 -21.16
C VAL A 651 -38.79 24.35 -19.94
N THR A 652 -37.54 24.75 -19.70
CA THR A 652 -36.78 24.28 -18.54
C THR A 652 -37.34 24.76 -17.20
N ARG A 653 -37.77 26.04 -17.09
CA ARG A 653 -38.46 26.53 -15.88
C ARG A 653 -39.74 25.73 -15.59
N ARG A 654 -40.48 25.35 -16.62
CA ARG A 654 -41.70 24.55 -16.48
C ARG A 654 -41.40 23.08 -16.15
N TYR A 655 -40.35 22.50 -16.74
CA TYR A 655 -39.82 21.18 -16.36
C TYR A 655 -39.51 21.11 -14.86
N LEU A 656 -38.79 22.11 -14.33
CA LEU A 656 -38.44 22.21 -12.92
C LEU A 656 -39.67 22.26 -11.99
N GLN A 657 -40.79 22.87 -12.45
CA GLN A 657 -42.05 22.88 -11.70
C GLN A 657 -42.84 21.57 -11.77
N VAL A 658 -42.68 20.78 -12.83
CA VAL A 658 -43.47 19.56 -13.06
C VAL A 658 -42.76 18.31 -12.53
N PHE A 659 -41.44 18.24 -12.70
CA PHE A 659 -40.62 17.08 -12.35
C PHE A 659 -39.61 17.33 -11.21
N GLY A 660 -39.50 18.58 -10.74
CA GLY A 660 -38.53 18.97 -9.72
C GLY A 660 -37.13 19.23 -10.27
N SER A 661 -36.19 19.52 -9.37
CA SER A 661 -34.80 19.87 -9.68
C SER A 661 -33.80 18.70 -9.56
N GLU A 662 -34.24 17.50 -9.23
CA GLU A 662 -33.31 16.38 -8.92
C GLU A 662 -32.42 15.94 -10.09
N SER A 663 -32.83 16.19 -11.34
CA SER A 663 -32.03 15.91 -12.54
C SER A 663 -31.28 17.13 -13.09
N VAL A 664 -31.39 18.32 -12.49
CA VAL A 664 -30.81 19.57 -13.01
C VAL A 664 -29.95 20.23 -11.93
N ASP A 665 -28.68 20.47 -12.24
CA ASP A 665 -27.74 21.13 -11.33
C ASP A 665 -27.89 22.65 -11.36
N ARG A 666 -27.99 23.21 -12.58
CA ARG A 666 -28.13 24.65 -12.83
C ARG A 666 -28.85 24.93 -14.15
N LEU A 667 -29.40 26.13 -14.24
CA LEU A 667 -30.02 26.67 -15.44
C LEU A 667 -29.40 28.03 -15.79
N ILE A 668 -28.84 28.14 -17.00
CA ILE A 668 -28.40 29.40 -17.60
C ILE A 668 -29.38 29.73 -18.72
N MET A 669 -30.12 30.82 -18.58
CA MET A 669 -31.05 31.30 -19.61
C MET A 669 -30.42 32.42 -20.43
N VAL A 670 -30.76 32.50 -21.72
CA VAL A 670 -30.31 33.55 -22.64
C VAL A 670 -31.53 34.09 -23.40
N GLY A 671 -31.85 35.39 -23.22
CA GLY A 671 -32.96 36.04 -23.90
C GLY A 671 -34.36 35.47 -23.56
N THR A 672 -34.53 34.75 -22.46
CA THR A 672 -35.79 34.07 -22.15
C THR A 672 -36.91 35.06 -21.79
N PRO A 673 -38.12 34.96 -22.42
CA PRO A 673 -39.27 35.81 -22.11
C PRO A 673 -39.95 35.41 -20.79
N ASN A 674 -39.26 35.60 -19.67
CA ASN A 674 -39.67 35.14 -18.34
C ASN A 674 -41.04 35.65 -17.88
N LYS A 675 -41.48 36.83 -18.33
CA LYS A 675 -42.83 37.40 -18.11
C LYS A 675 -43.65 37.50 -19.40
N GLY A 676 -43.24 36.77 -20.44
CA GLY A 676 -43.87 36.67 -21.75
C GLY A 676 -43.57 37.81 -22.73
N ILE A 677 -44.01 37.63 -23.97
CA ILE A 677 -43.92 38.65 -25.04
C ILE A 677 -45.18 39.52 -25.07
N ARG A 678 -45.07 40.77 -25.55
CA ARG A 678 -46.17 41.77 -25.54
C ARG A 678 -46.37 42.51 -26.87
N GLY A 679 -47.57 43.07 -27.01
CA GLY A 679 -47.96 43.98 -28.09
C GLY A 679 -47.75 43.36 -29.48
N SER A 680 -47.34 44.19 -30.45
CA SER A 680 -47.24 43.75 -31.85
C SER A 680 -46.24 42.61 -32.10
N ILE A 681 -45.39 42.24 -31.15
CA ILE A 681 -44.51 41.06 -31.26
C ILE A 681 -45.28 39.80 -30.89
N ALA A 682 -46.11 39.84 -29.83
CA ALA A 682 -47.04 38.76 -29.50
C ALA A 682 -48.06 38.53 -30.61
N ASP A 683 -48.64 39.63 -31.12
CA ASP A 683 -49.60 39.59 -32.24
C ASP A 683 -48.96 38.97 -33.49
N TYR A 684 -47.75 39.42 -33.87
CA TYR A 684 -47.03 38.92 -35.04
C TYR A 684 -46.59 37.45 -34.87
N CYS A 685 -46.10 37.05 -33.68
CA CYS A 685 -45.75 35.66 -33.37
C CYS A 685 -46.93 34.71 -33.68
N THR A 686 -48.15 35.02 -33.22
CA THR A 686 -49.32 34.18 -33.49
C THR A 686 -49.79 34.17 -34.96
N VAL A 687 -49.27 35.07 -35.80
CA VAL A 687 -49.62 35.17 -37.23
C VAL A 687 -48.57 34.54 -38.14
N THR A 688 -47.28 34.56 -37.77
CA THR A 688 -46.18 34.01 -38.59
C THR A 688 -45.46 32.80 -38.00
N GLY A 689 -45.52 32.60 -36.67
CA GLY A 689 -44.91 31.48 -35.95
C GLY A 689 -45.89 30.34 -35.65
N GLU A 690 -45.56 29.51 -34.66
CA GLU A 690 -46.43 28.43 -34.21
C GLU A 690 -47.43 28.90 -33.16
N THR A 691 -48.70 28.56 -33.38
CA THR A 691 -49.84 29.31 -32.82
C THR A 691 -50.14 29.02 -31.35
N LEU A 692 -49.77 27.85 -30.85
CA LEU A 692 -49.93 27.41 -29.46
C LEU A 692 -48.76 27.88 -28.59
N GLU A 693 -47.53 27.79 -29.10
CA GLU A 693 -46.29 28.26 -28.49
C GLU A 693 -46.30 29.77 -28.29
N CYS A 694 -46.60 30.53 -29.35
CA CYS A 694 -46.74 31.99 -29.28
C CYS A 694 -47.89 32.41 -28.35
N ARG A 695 -48.96 31.61 -28.25
CA ARG A 695 -50.06 31.84 -27.31
C ARG A 695 -49.63 31.56 -25.87
N ASP A 696 -48.88 30.49 -25.61
CA ASP A 696 -48.34 30.17 -24.29
C ASP A 696 -47.29 31.20 -23.86
N MET A 697 -46.48 31.72 -24.78
CA MET A 697 -45.48 32.77 -24.54
C MET A 697 -46.05 34.18 -24.36
N ASN A 698 -47.33 34.44 -24.70
CA ASN A 698 -47.95 35.74 -24.48
C ASN A 698 -47.97 36.08 -22.97
N ALA A 699 -47.63 37.32 -22.60
CA ALA A 699 -47.58 37.76 -21.20
C ALA A 699 -48.90 37.54 -20.43
N ASP A 700 -50.04 37.62 -21.10
CA ASP A 700 -51.38 37.42 -20.51
C ASP A 700 -51.85 35.96 -20.53
N SER A 701 -51.02 35.01 -20.99
CA SER A 701 -51.41 33.61 -21.14
C SER A 701 -51.63 32.90 -19.79
N LEU A 702 -52.47 31.87 -19.79
CA LEU A 702 -52.64 30.99 -18.62
C LEU A 702 -51.33 30.26 -18.26
N PHE A 703 -50.49 29.98 -19.26
CA PHE A 703 -49.19 29.33 -19.07
C PHE A 703 -48.21 30.24 -18.31
N LEU A 704 -47.95 31.47 -18.79
CA LEU A 704 -47.04 32.41 -18.13
C LEU A 704 -47.53 32.76 -16.71
N ASN A 705 -48.84 32.99 -16.56
CA ASN A 705 -49.45 33.26 -15.25
C ASN A 705 -49.29 32.09 -14.27
N LYS A 706 -49.35 30.83 -14.73
CA LYS A 706 -49.08 29.64 -13.91
C LYS A 706 -47.59 29.52 -13.58
N LEU A 707 -46.72 29.71 -14.59
CA LEU A 707 -45.26 29.61 -14.46
C LEU A 707 -44.72 30.62 -13.44
N ASN A 708 -45.17 31.88 -13.49
CA ASN A 708 -44.68 32.94 -12.61
C ASN A 708 -45.32 32.98 -11.21
N ARG A 709 -46.35 32.15 -10.95
CA ARG A 709 -46.88 31.95 -9.59
C ARG A 709 -46.14 30.86 -8.80
N GLY A 710 -45.44 29.96 -9.49
CA GLY A 710 -44.64 28.93 -8.83
C GLY A 710 -43.30 29.49 -8.33
N SER A 711 -42.88 29.06 -7.14
CA SER A 711 -41.55 29.36 -6.61
C SER A 711 -40.45 28.78 -7.50
N LEU A 712 -39.32 29.47 -7.60
CA LEU A 712 -38.11 28.89 -8.19
C LEU A 712 -37.57 27.76 -7.29
N PRO A 713 -37.04 26.67 -7.88
CA PRO A 713 -36.36 25.61 -7.13
C PRO A 713 -35.03 26.10 -6.54
N ASN A 714 -34.54 25.39 -5.52
CA ASN A 714 -33.26 25.68 -4.87
C ASN A 714 -32.06 25.12 -5.68
N ILE A 715 -31.85 25.68 -6.87
CA ILE A 715 -30.67 25.45 -7.73
C ILE A 715 -30.12 26.78 -8.22
N LYS A 716 -28.91 26.79 -8.80
CA LYS A 716 -28.35 27.99 -9.41
C LYS A 716 -29.11 28.33 -10.71
N ILE A 717 -29.66 29.54 -10.78
CA ILE A 717 -30.36 30.05 -11.97
C ILE A 717 -29.73 31.38 -12.37
N PHE A 718 -29.18 31.42 -13.57
CA PHE A 718 -28.58 32.59 -14.21
C PHE A 718 -29.41 33.01 -15.41
N ASN A 719 -29.48 34.30 -15.69
CA ASN A 719 -30.35 34.86 -16.73
C ASN A 719 -29.63 35.98 -17.48
N ILE A 720 -29.16 35.69 -18.69
CA ILE A 720 -28.50 36.63 -19.59
C ILE A 720 -29.58 37.40 -20.37
N VAL A 721 -29.75 38.68 -20.03
CA VAL A 721 -30.75 39.60 -20.56
C VAL A 721 -30.13 40.48 -21.64
N GLY A 722 -30.65 40.40 -22.86
CA GLY A 722 -30.32 41.34 -23.92
C GLY A 722 -31.04 42.69 -23.72
N THR A 723 -30.31 43.78 -23.87
CA THR A 723 -30.85 45.16 -23.79
C THR A 723 -30.17 46.08 -24.80
N GLY A 724 -30.68 47.31 -24.94
CA GLY A 724 -30.17 48.34 -25.87
C GLY A 724 -30.98 48.50 -27.17
N CYS A 725 -31.86 47.57 -27.53
CA CYS A 725 -32.79 47.78 -28.64
C CYS A 725 -34.00 48.60 -28.22
N GLN A 726 -34.27 49.72 -28.90
CA GLN A 726 -35.48 50.50 -28.70
C GLN A 726 -36.71 49.77 -29.25
N MET A 727 -37.59 49.32 -28.35
CA MET A 727 -38.87 48.69 -28.67
C MET A 727 -40.02 49.67 -28.36
N LYS A 728 -41.25 49.34 -28.78
CA LYS A 728 -42.43 50.21 -28.61
C LYS A 728 -42.78 50.53 -27.14
N GLN A 729 -42.37 49.68 -26.21
CA GLN A 729 -42.75 49.73 -24.79
C GLN A 729 -41.56 49.88 -23.83
N GLY A 730 -40.33 50.05 -24.34
CA GLY A 730 -39.11 50.12 -23.53
C GLY A 730 -37.87 49.68 -24.29
N LEU A 731 -36.79 49.39 -23.56
CA LEU A 731 -35.62 48.70 -24.08
C LEU A 731 -35.79 47.18 -23.99
N GLY A 732 -35.02 46.45 -24.79
CA GLY A 732 -34.95 44.99 -24.77
C GLY A 732 -34.04 44.45 -25.87
N ASP A 733 -34.29 43.24 -26.33
CA ASP A 733 -33.50 42.53 -27.34
C ASP A 733 -34.13 42.52 -28.76
N GLY A 734 -35.23 43.26 -28.93
CA GLY A 734 -36.01 43.32 -30.17
C GLY A 734 -37.17 42.31 -30.23
N VAL A 735 -37.22 41.32 -29.35
CA VAL A 735 -38.30 40.35 -29.20
C VAL A 735 -38.92 40.43 -27.80
N VAL A 736 -38.08 40.50 -26.78
CA VAL A 736 -38.42 40.55 -25.35
C VAL A 736 -37.99 41.90 -24.77
N LEU A 737 -38.87 42.53 -23.98
CA LEU A 737 -38.53 43.74 -23.23
C LEU A 737 -37.65 43.35 -22.03
N GLU A 738 -36.68 44.20 -21.66
CA GLU A 738 -35.74 43.95 -20.56
C GLU A 738 -36.46 43.56 -19.25
N GLN A 739 -37.49 44.35 -18.89
CA GLN A 739 -38.34 44.12 -17.70
C GLN A 739 -39.05 42.76 -17.67
N ASP A 740 -39.28 42.16 -18.85
CA ASP A 740 -39.96 40.87 -19.04
C ASP A 740 -38.99 39.71 -19.23
N ALA A 741 -37.75 40.01 -19.63
CA ALA A 741 -36.65 39.07 -19.62
C ALA A 741 -36.13 38.83 -18.20
N ILE A 742 -36.12 39.84 -17.32
CA ILE A 742 -35.68 39.73 -15.93
C ILE A 742 -36.52 38.69 -15.16
N LEU A 743 -35.84 37.78 -14.46
CA LEU A 743 -36.44 36.80 -13.55
C LEU A 743 -36.08 37.11 -12.09
N ASP A 744 -37.11 37.40 -11.29
CA ASP A 744 -36.94 37.68 -9.87
C ASP A 744 -36.51 36.40 -9.11
N GLY A 745 -35.45 36.50 -8.31
CA GLY A 745 -34.84 35.35 -7.61
C GLY A 745 -33.75 34.60 -8.41
N ALA A 746 -33.46 35.00 -9.65
CA ALA A 746 -32.31 34.54 -10.43
C ALA A 746 -31.18 35.60 -10.47
N THR A 747 -29.96 35.17 -10.78
CA THR A 747 -28.84 36.08 -11.06
C THR A 747 -28.98 36.63 -12.48
N ASN A 748 -29.41 37.89 -12.59
CA ASN A 748 -29.63 38.55 -13.89
C ASN A 748 -28.33 39.25 -14.35
N LEU A 749 -27.84 38.89 -15.53
CA LEU A 749 -26.65 39.43 -16.19
C LEU A 749 -27.12 40.19 -17.43
N PHE A 750 -26.50 41.33 -17.76
CA PHE A 750 -26.99 42.21 -18.83
C PHE A 750 -26.00 42.31 -19.98
N VAL A 751 -26.51 42.16 -21.21
CA VAL A 751 -25.74 42.27 -22.46
C VAL A 751 -26.35 43.39 -23.29
N ASN A 752 -25.63 44.52 -23.36
CA ASN A 752 -26.04 45.68 -24.14
C ASN A 752 -25.64 45.49 -25.61
N GLY A 753 -26.58 45.68 -26.52
CA GLY A 753 -26.39 45.49 -27.96
C GLY A 753 -27.27 46.42 -28.80
N SER A 754 -27.41 46.12 -30.10
CA SER A 754 -28.20 46.95 -31.01
C SER A 754 -28.93 46.11 -32.06
N CYS A 755 -30.18 46.47 -32.36
CA CYS A 755 -30.99 45.83 -33.39
C CYS A 755 -30.90 46.62 -34.70
N LYS A 756 -30.72 45.90 -35.82
CA LYS A 756 -30.86 46.47 -37.17
C LYS A 756 -32.22 46.06 -37.74
N THR A 757 -32.65 46.67 -38.84
CA THR A 757 -34.00 46.46 -39.40
C THR A 757 -34.32 45.04 -39.89
N LEU A 758 -33.34 44.13 -39.90
CA LEU A 758 -33.50 42.71 -40.28
C LEU A 758 -32.91 41.72 -39.23
N ASP A 759 -32.05 42.16 -38.32
CA ASP A 759 -31.39 41.32 -37.30
C ASP A 759 -31.79 41.79 -35.89
N SER A 760 -32.39 40.91 -35.09
CA SER A 760 -32.69 41.16 -33.67
C SER A 760 -31.51 40.78 -32.77
N LEU A 761 -31.29 41.56 -31.70
CA LEU A 761 -30.32 41.21 -30.66
C LEU A 761 -30.67 39.85 -30.03
N HIS A 762 -31.95 39.53 -29.89
CA HIS A 762 -32.44 38.25 -29.38
C HIS A 762 -31.74 37.04 -30.01
N ILE A 763 -31.71 36.96 -31.36
CA ILE A 763 -31.00 35.89 -32.08
C ILE A 763 -29.49 36.09 -31.97
N GLY A 764 -29.04 37.34 -32.09
CA GLY A 764 -27.62 37.73 -31.99
C GLY A 764 -26.94 37.32 -30.67
N LEU A 765 -27.67 37.14 -29.56
CA LEU A 765 -27.10 36.71 -28.28
C LEU A 765 -26.34 35.37 -28.37
N LEU A 766 -26.67 34.48 -29.32
CA LEU A 766 -25.95 33.23 -29.55
C LEU A 766 -24.81 33.35 -30.59
N GLU A 767 -24.70 34.48 -31.26
CA GLU A 767 -23.64 34.77 -32.24
C GLU A 767 -22.41 35.32 -31.50
N VAL A 768 -21.59 34.40 -30.98
CA VAL A 768 -20.40 34.71 -30.17
C VAL A 768 -19.37 35.60 -30.87
N ASP A 769 -19.32 35.63 -32.21
CA ASP A 769 -18.51 36.59 -32.98
C ASP A 769 -18.95 38.05 -32.79
N LYS A 770 -20.26 38.28 -32.57
CA LYS A 770 -20.84 39.62 -32.36
C LYS A 770 -20.94 39.98 -30.88
N TYR A 771 -21.17 38.99 -30.02
CA TYR A 771 -21.37 39.17 -28.57
C TYR A 771 -20.55 38.15 -27.75
N PRO A 772 -19.20 38.16 -27.83
CA PRO A 772 -18.34 37.18 -27.18
C PRO A 772 -18.50 37.12 -25.66
N GLN A 773 -18.92 38.22 -25.04
CA GLN A 773 -19.25 38.28 -23.61
C GLN A 773 -20.36 37.31 -23.19
N VAL A 774 -21.26 36.89 -24.10
CA VAL A 774 -22.28 35.87 -23.78
C VAL A 774 -21.62 34.51 -23.56
N TYR A 775 -20.60 34.17 -24.35
CA TYR A 775 -19.84 32.94 -24.16
C TYR A 775 -19.14 32.91 -22.81
N SER A 776 -18.36 33.95 -22.49
CA SER A 776 -17.65 34.05 -21.20
C SER A 776 -18.60 34.00 -20.00
N MET A 777 -19.80 34.59 -20.10
CA MET A 777 -20.83 34.45 -19.06
C MET A 777 -21.35 33.01 -18.95
N ILE A 778 -21.56 32.29 -20.07
CA ILE A 778 -21.99 30.88 -20.03
C ILE A 778 -20.89 30.02 -19.38
N GLU A 779 -19.66 30.11 -19.87
CA GLU A 779 -18.47 29.41 -19.36
C GLU A 779 -18.30 29.60 -17.83
N GLU A 780 -18.24 30.85 -17.38
CA GLU A 780 -18.11 31.21 -15.96
C GLU A 780 -19.22 30.57 -15.11
N LYS A 781 -20.48 30.63 -15.57
CA LYS A 781 -21.63 30.10 -14.82
C LYS A 781 -21.80 28.58 -14.95
N LEU A 782 -21.12 27.93 -15.89
CA LEU A 782 -20.97 26.47 -15.94
C LEU A 782 -19.92 25.95 -14.93
N ALA A 783 -18.97 26.80 -14.52
CA ALA A 783 -17.93 26.47 -13.55
C ALA A 783 -18.34 26.71 -12.07
N GLU A 784 -19.19 27.71 -11.77
CA GLU A 784 -19.57 28.10 -10.39
C GLU A 784 -20.06 26.95 -9.48
#